data_AF-A0A0W0G6A3-F1
#
_entry.id   AF-A0A0W0G6A3-F1
#
_cell.length_a   1.000
_cell.length_b   1.000
_cell.length_c   1.000
_cell.angle_alpha   90.00
_cell.angle_beta   90.00
_cell.angle_gamma   90.00
#
_symmetry.space_group_name_H-M   'P 1'
#
loop_
_entity.id
_entity.type
_entity.pdbx_description
1 polymer ?
#
loop_
_entity_poly.entity_id
_entity_poly.type
_entity_poly.pdbx_seq_one_letter_code
_entity_poly.pdbx_strand_id
1 'polypeptide(L)'
;MAFNASTGSVTVHGGARNMVHGDQHNVNTTNYFGTSDDAILQDLAGHAAGNACYNAGQRFPPPKCHPGTRVKVLEALIQWIKDDSKSCRVYWLYGSAGVGKSAIAQKLSEDYANTRSAAAFFFSRNDATRNTLDSFVTTVAYQFCTSDSLRDVVGPLIIETIRVNPKIFDTSFEAQFRKLLLEPFAKLIPAEQQKLPYLIVVDGLDECVDPRSQERFLASIRYAIAFPTPFPFIFLICSRPEPQIRNGFDSTDFTTSLKRLVISDTTIRFLGFASEADCDIEKYLKDEFALMRKRHNHALRLEDELWPGKDVIRDLVWRASGQFIFAATVIKYVDTRDELPQDRLKTILMIQADSISDSPYSDLDLLYRQILLTCPRWDRVYPVLRVLVTPHFSFHSLPLSPFDSSPIKCSTLRSKSTVAKLLSLRAGELETIMSRLHSVVHIPENEDEDIHILHASFTEFLLDSTRSGEYCIPKLSKTEYCELLGVLLLGTLSTYTAYYPPYRIPHQSFTAAFKSWQEEIGEVADLTSFALVHWLDYCLEVESPGVDLLAALDDFDPYPVLTMLIGCIVNLLGWETQWLKSMEWAKSLGRKAPQTFVSRLESFFSGLNIGFTSRSRAWTTSDLEVVLRGPLMTGIPPFPTFSSLVLPLPMETNLLPENWLVAHIAFRPTPPGIKLFVTCIEDRNGTILDEDTTSRSLRLNLASTDSESEDEDGWSTAPEEPWLTG
;
A
#
# COMPACT_ATOMS: atom_id res chain seq x y z
N MET A 1 -42.27 23.03 -34.80
CA MET A 1 -41.54 24.18 -35.37
C MET A 1 -40.76 23.67 -36.56
N ALA A 2 -40.95 24.28 -37.73
CA ALA A 2 -40.27 23.86 -38.95
C ALA A 2 -38.83 24.39 -38.95
N PHE A 3 -37.87 23.53 -39.28
CA PHE A 3 -36.59 23.95 -39.84
C PHE A 3 -36.45 23.35 -41.23
N ASN A 4 -36.36 24.26 -42.18
CA ASN A 4 -36.09 24.05 -43.59
C ASN A 4 -34.60 23.72 -43.73
N ALA A 5 -34.27 22.58 -44.35
CA ALA A 5 -32.89 22.27 -44.73
C ALA A 5 -32.85 21.88 -46.21
N SER A 6 -32.04 22.66 -46.92
CA SER A 6 -31.72 22.58 -48.34
C SER A 6 -31.25 21.19 -48.78
N THR A 7 -31.67 20.86 -49.99
CA THR A 7 -31.26 19.75 -50.85
C THR A 7 -29.75 19.46 -50.81
N GLY A 8 -29.39 18.33 -50.20
CA GLY A 8 -28.17 17.58 -50.49
C GLY A 8 -28.58 16.14 -50.76
N SER A 9 -28.30 15.62 -51.95
CA SER A 9 -28.67 14.28 -52.37
C SER A 9 -27.95 13.23 -51.53
N VAL A 10 -28.67 12.49 -50.70
CA VAL A 10 -28.16 11.25 -50.08
C VAL A 10 -28.73 10.07 -50.84
N THR A 11 -27.86 9.36 -51.56
CA THR A 11 -28.17 8.11 -52.24
C THR A 11 -28.00 6.96 -51.24
N VAL A 12 -29.10 6.29 -50.89
CA VAL A 12 -29.08 5.12 -50.00
C VAL A 12 -28.93 3.85 -50.86
N HIS A 13 -27.82 3.14 -50.70
CA HIS A 13 -27.64 1.78 -51.23
C HIS A 13 -27.71 0.76 -50.09
N GLY A 14 -28.59 -0.24 -50.23
CA GLY A 14 -28.68 -1.40 -49.33
C GLY A 14 -29.79 -1.30 -48.29
N GLY A 15 -31.05 -1.38 -48.72
CA GLY A 15 -32.18 -1.60 -47.81
C GLY A 15 -32.58 -3.07 -47.77
N ALA A 16 -32.28 -3.77 -46.67
CA ALA A 16 -32.97 -5.02 -46.35
C ALA A 16 -34.37 -4.66 -45.82
N ARG A 17 -35.43 -5.04 -46.53
CA ARG A 17 -36.81 -4.91 -46.04
C ARG A 17 -37.11 -6.03 -45.07
N ASN A 18 -36.92 -5.78 -43.77
CA ASN A 18 -37.54 -6.62 -42.74
C ASN A 18 -38.99 -6.15 -42.55
N MET A 19 -39.96 -6.97 -42.94
CA MET A 19 -41.34 -6.80 -42.49
C MET A 19 -41.44 -7.32 -41.06
N VAL A 20 -41.74 -6.43 -40.13
CA VAL A 20 -41.87 -6.72 -38.71
C VAL A 20 -43.36 -6.84 -38.36
N HIS A 21 -43.72 -7.83 -37.55
CA HIS A 21 -44.99 -7.87 -36.82
C HIS A 21 -44.64 -7.87 -35.32
N GLY A 22 -44.64 -6.68 -34.72
CA GLY A 22 -44.37 -6.47 -33.28
C GLY A 22 -43.40 -5.33 -32.98
N ASP A 23 -43.28 -4.98 -31.70
CA ASP A 23 -42.41 -3.91 -31.22
C ASP A 23 -40.96 -4.39 -31.12
N GLN A 24 -40.02 -3.62 -31.69
CA GLN A 24 -38.58 -3.87 -31.60
C GLN A 24 -37.93 -2.83 -30.69
N HIS A 25 -37.42 -3.25 -29.53
CA HIS A 25 -36.53 -2.44 -28.71
C HIS A 25 -35.08 -2.66 -29.15
N ASN A 26 -34.53 -1.73 -29.95
CA ASN A 26 -33.09 -1.66 -30.21
C ASN A 26 -32.43 -0.86 -29.09
N VAL A 27 -31.69 -1.55 -28.20
CA VAL A 27 -30.72 -0.89 -27.31
C VAL A 27 -29.40 -0.83 -28.06
N ASN A 28 -29.14 0.28 -28.75
CA ASN A 28 -27.81 0.58 -29.29
C ASN A 28 -26.94 1.11 -28.15
N THR A 29 -26.31 0.23 -27.36
CA THR A 29 -25.24 0.65 -26.46
C THR A 29 -24.00 0.93 -27.31
N THR A 30 -23.79 2.20 -27.64
CA THR A 30 -22.54 2.63 -28.30
C THR A 30 -21.54 2.87 -27.17
N ASN A 31 -20.74 1.85 -26.82
CA ASN A 31 -19.70 1.96 -25.79
C ASN A 31 -18.53 2.79 -26.33
N TYR A 32 -18.62 4.12 -26.17
CA TYR A 32 -17.44 4.98 -26.17
C TYR A 32 -16.86 4.94 -24.76
N PHE A 33 -15.72 4.25 -24.58
CA PHE A 33 -14.86 4.45 -23.43
C PHE A 33 -14.32 5.88 -23.50
N GLY A 34 -14.98 6.81 -22.83
CA GLY A 34 -14.52 8.19 -22.72
C GLY A 34 -13.38 8.30 -21.72
N THR A 35 -12.62 9.39 -21.79
CA THR A 35 -11.55 9.75 -20.82
C THR A 35 -12.00 9.73 -19.35
N SER A 36 -13.32 9.78 -19.07
CA SER A 36 -13.89 9.67 -17.73
C SER A 36 -13.89 8.24 -17.15
N ASP A 37 -13.93 7.20 -17.98
CA ASP A 37 -13.99 5.80 -17.50
C ASP A 37 -12.61 5.31 -17.07
N ASP A 38 -11.58 5.72 -17.80
CA ASP A 38 -10.18 5.45 -17.45
C ASP A 38 -9.83 6.09 -16.09
N ALA A 39 -10.33 7.29 -15.81
CA ALA A 39 -10.14 7.96 -14.52
C ALA A 39 -10.81 7.19 -13.36
N ILE A 40 -12.02 6.67 -13.56
CA ILE A 40 -12.72 5.85 -12.55
C ILE A 40 -11.99 4.52 -12.33
N LEU A 41 -11.48 3.91 -13.40
CA LEU A 41 -10.71 2.67 -13.29
C LEU A 41 -9.38 2.89 -12.55
N GLN A 42 -8.72 4.03 -12.76
CA GLN A 42 -7.53 4.44 -12.02
C GLN A 42 -7.83 4.66 -10.53
N ASP A 43 -8.96 5.30 -10.20
CA ASP A 43 -9.41 5.49 -8.81
C ASP A 43 -9.70 4.15 -8.10
N LEU A 44 -10.37 3.23 -8.79
CA LEU A 44 -10.57 1.86 -8.31
C LEU A 44 -9.23 1.13 -8.09
N ALA A 45 -8.25 1.33 -8.99
CA ALA A 45 -6.90 0.77 -8.84
C ALA A 45 -6.16 1.39 -7.64
N GLY A 46 -6.34 2.69 -7.38
CA GLY A 46 -5.80 3.40 -6.22
C GLY A 46 -6.26 2.80 -4.89
N HIS A 47 -7.49 2.29 -4.83
CA HIS A 47 -8.03 1.62 -3.64
C HIS A 47 -7.80 0.10 -3.61
N ALA A 48 -7.32 -0.50 -4.70
CA ALA A 48 -7.02 -1.93 -4.77
C ALA A 48 -5.62 -2.28 -4.20
N ALA A 49 -5.48 -3.50 -3.69
CA ALA A 49 -4.22 -4.12 -3.32
C ALA A 49 -3.75 -5.03 -4.46
N GLY A 50 -3.09 -4.43 -5.47
CA GLY A 50 -2.58 -5.20 -6.63
C GLY A 50 -1.61 -6.34 -6.25
N ASN A 51 -0.89 -6.18 -5.14
CA ASN A 51 -0.02 -7.19 -4.55
C ASN A 51 -0.77 -8.41 -3.95
N ALA A 52 -2.10 -8.35 -3.81
CA ALA A 52 -2.94 -9.46 -3.37
C ALA A 52 -3.41 -10.37 -4.52
N CYS A 53 -3.21 -9.98 -5.78
CA CYS A 53 -3.58 -10.78 -6.96
C CYS A 53 -2.69 -12.04 -7.11
N TYR A 54 -3.18 -13.04 -7.85
CA TYR A 54 -2.43 -14.29 -8.04
C TYR A 54 -1.13 -14.10 -8.84
N ASN A 55 -1.10 -13.15 -9.77
CA ASN A 55 -0.01 -12.83 -10.70
C ASN A 55 0.80 -11.59 -10.29
N ALA A 56 0.67 -11.13 -9.04
CA ALA A 56 1.41 -9.97 -8.55
C ALA A 56 2.93 -10.21 -8.55
N GLY A 57 3.70 -9.25 -9.05
CA GLY A 57 5.17 -9.32 -9.07
C GLY A 57 5.78 -9.45 -7.68
N GLN A 58 5.19 -8.79 -6.68
CA GLN A 58 5.59 -8.83 -5.27
C GLN A 58 5.39 -10.21 -4.62
N ARG A 59 4.70 -11.13 -5.30
CA ARG A 59 4.52 -12.52 -4.87
C ARG A 59 5.49 -13.46 -5.58
N PHE A 60 6.41 -12.98 -6.41
CA PHE A 60 7.34 -13.82 -7.15
C PHE A 60 8.59 -14.20 -6.32
N PRO A 61 9.07 -15.46 -6.38
CA PRO A 61 8.37 -16.62 -6.93
C PRO A 61 7.19 -17.02 -6.04
N PRO A 62 6.01 -17.32 -6.61
CA PRO A 62 4.85 -17.63 -5.80
C PRO A 62 4.96 -19.00 -5.13
N PRO A 63 4.21 -19.26 -4.05
CA PRO A 63 4.13 -20.58 -3.45
C PRO A 63 3.70 -21.62 -4.48
N LYS A 64 4.43 -22.73 -4.61
CA LYS A 64 4.15 -23.78 -5.61
C LYS A 64 4.00 -25.14 -4.95
N CYS A 65 3.06 -25.93 -5.45
CA CYS A 65 2.99 -27.35 -5.13
C CYS A 65 4.15 -28.06 -5.83
N HIS A 66 4.90 -28.89 -5.09
CA HIS A 66 5.92 -29.74 -5.68
C HIS A 66 5.28 -30.76 -6.63
N PRO A 67 5.84 -31.04 -7.82
CA PRO A 67 5.24 -31.98 -8.76
C PRO A 67 4.95 -33.35 -8.14
N GLY A 68 3.74 -33.86 -8.32
CA GLY A 68 3.32 -35.15 -7.77
C GLY A 68 3.02 -35.16 -6.27
N THR A 69 2.86 -33.99 -5.65
CA THR A 69 2.38 -33.85 -4.26
C THR A 69 0.96 -33.27 -4.23
N ARG A 70 0.27 -33.39 -3.09
CA ARG A 70 -1.09 -32.86 -2.86
C ARG A 70 -2.12 -33.33 -3.89
N VAL A 71 -1.86 -34.48 -4.53
CA VAL A 71 -2.64 -34.98 -5.67
C VAL A 71 -4.10 -35.16 -5.29
N LYS A 72 -4.39 -35.84 -4.17
CA LYS A 72 -5.79 -36.11 -3.78
C LYS A 72 -6.55 -34.84 -3.40
N VAL A 73 -5.87 -33.91 -2.73
CA VAL A 73 -6.45 -32.60 -2.35
C VAL A 73 -6.80 -31.81 -3.61
N LEU A 74 -5.88 -31.73 -4.58
CA LEU A 74 -6.11 -31.05 -5.85
C LEU A 74 -7.25 -31.72 -6.65
N GLU A 75 -7.30 -33.05 -6.71
CA GLU A 75 -8.37 -33.79 -7.37
C GLU A 75 -9.75 -33.46 -6.78
N ALA A 76 -9.89 -33.45 -5.45
CA ALA A 76 -11.14 -33.12 -4.78
C ALA A 76 -11.59 -31.68 -5.06
N LEU A 77 -10.67 -30.73 -5.06
CA LEU A 77 -10.94 -29.32 -5.36
C LEU A 77 -11.30 -29.12 -6.84
N ILE A 78 -10.58 -29.76 -7.76
CA ILE A 78 -10.86 -29.72 -9.20
C ILE A 78 -12.24 -30.30 -9.50
N GLN A 79 -12.61 -31.43 -8.88
CA GLN A 79 -13.94 -32.01 -9.04
C GLN A 79 -15.04 -31.06 -8.57
N TRP A 80 -14.84 -30.39 -7.44
CA TRP A 80 -15.78 -29.39 -6.95
C TRP A 80 -15.87 -28.15 -7.85
N ILE A 81 -14.75 -27.63 -8.34
CA ILE A 81 -14.74 -26.48 -9.26
C ILE A 81 -15.52 -26.80 -10.53
N LYS A 82 -15.40 -28.02 -11.05
CA LYS A 82 -16.06 -28.47 -12.29
C LYS A 82 -17.52 -28.92 -12.10
N ASP A 83 -18.05 -28.91 -10.88
CA ASP A 83 -19.44 -29.25 -10.61
C ASP A 83 -20.38 -28.11 -11.03
N ASP A 84 -20.97 -28.25 -12.21
CA ASP A 84 -21.88 -27.25 -12.80
C ASP A 84 -23.18 -27.06 -11.99
N SER A 85 -23.53 -27.99 -11.07
CA SER A 85 -24.69 -27.80 -10.18
C SER A 85 -24.50 -26.61 -9.24
N LYS A 86 -23.23 -26.27 -8.92
CA LYS A 86 -22.83 -25.24 -7.95
C LYS A 86 -23.62 -25.33 -6.63
N SER A 87 -24.05 -26.54 -6.26
CA SER A 87 -24.84 -26.80 -5.05
C SER A 87 -24.03 -26.44 -3.79
N CYS A 88 -22.73 -26.72 -3.81
CA CYS A 88 -21.77 -26.28 -2.81
C CYS A 88 -21.08 -24.99 -3.27
N ARG A 89 -21.41 -23.87 -2.62
CA ARG A 89 -20.90 -22.54 -2.95
C ARG A 89 -19.58 -22.20 -2.29
N VAL A 90 -19.21 -22.86 -1.20
CA VAL A 90 -17.99 -22.58 -0.46
C VAL A 90 -17.22 -23.86 -0.19
N TYR A 91 -15.92 -23.82 -0.44
CA TYR A 91 -15.00 -24.88 -0.06
C TYR A 91 -13.96 -24.29 0.89
N TRP A 92 -13.98 -24.75 2.14
CA TRP A 92 -13.03 -24.34 3.16
C TRP A 92 -11.90 -25.37 3.28
N LEU A 93 -10.72 -24.96 2.84
CA LEU A 93 -9.48 -25.72 2.89
C LEU A 93 -8.63 -25.23 4.08
N TYR A 94 -8.50 -26.04 5.12
CA TYR A 94 -7.88 -25.60 6.36
C TYR A 94 -6.75 -26.50 6.87
N GLY A 95 -5.92 -25.94 7.74
CA GLY A 95 -4.78 -26.63 8.33
C GLY A 95 -3.83 -25.66 9.04
N SER A 96 -2.86 -26.20 9.75
CA SER A 96 -1.86 -25.41 10.50
C SER A 96 -0.93 -24.59 9.59
N ALA A 97 -0.05 -23.79 10.19
CA ALA A 97 0.93 -23.01 9.44
C ALA A 97 1.82 -23.92 8.59
N GLY A 98 2.15 -23.47 7.37
CA GLY A 98 3.17 -24.13 6.55
C GLY A 98 2.80 -25.49 5.95
N VAL A 99 1.54 -25.93 5.99
CA VAL A 99 1.11 -27.19 5.37
C VAL A 99 0.89 -27.10 3.84
N GLY A 100 1.00 -25.91 3.25
CA GLY A 100 0.90 -25.72 1.79
C GLY A 100 -0.47 -25.25 1.25
N LYS A 101 -1.32 -24.67 2.11
CA LYS A 101 -2.60 -24.03 1.72
C LYS A 101 -2.42 -23.04 0.57
N SER A 102 -1.54 -22.05 0.76
CA SER A 102 -1.27 -21.00 -0.23
C SER A 102 -0.72 -21.52 -1.56
N ALA A 103 0.04 -22.62 -1.52
CA ALA A 103 0.54 -23.26 -2.74
C ALA A 103 -0.59 -23.92 -3.56
N ILE A 104 -1.57 -24.53 -2.88
CA ILE A 104 -2.76 -25.10 -3.53
C ILE A 104 -3.65 -23.98 -4.09
N ALA A 105 -3.89 -22.92 -3.29
CA ALA A 105 -4.65 -21.76 -3.72
C ALA A 105 -4.01 -21.09 -4.95
N GLN A 106 -2.70 -20.85 -4.91
CA GLN A 106 -1.93 -20.31 -6.03
C GLN A 106 -2.07 -21.17 -7.28
N LYS A 107 -1.85 -22.50 -7.15
CA LYS A 107 -1.95 -23.42 -8.28
C LYS A 107 -3.34 -23.38 -8.93
N LEU A 108 -4.41 -23.36 -8.14
CA LEU A 108 -5.77 -23.30 -8.67
C LEU A 108 -6.09 -21.95 -9.31
N SER A 109 -5.59 -20.84 -8.76
CA SER A 109 -5.70 -19.53 -9.41
C SER A 109 -5.01 -19.51 -10.76
N GLU A 110 -3.79 -20.05 -10.87
CA GLU A 110 -3.03 -20.14 -12.12
C GLU A 110 -3.71 -21.08 -13.14
N ASP A 111 -4.10 -22.28 -12.72
CA ASP A 111 -4.70 -23.29 -13.60
C ASP A 111 -6.05 -22.80 -14.20
N TYR A 112 -6.78 -21.94 -13.49
CA TYR A 112 -8.11 -21.46 -13.91
C TYR A 112 -8.17 -19.98 -14.33
N ALA A 113 -7.04 -19.26 -14.37
CA ALA A 113 -6.96 -17.83 -14.65
C ALA A 113 -7.73 -17.39 -15.91
N ASN A 114 -7.63 -18.17 -16.99
CA ASN A 114 -8.24 -17.85 -18.30
C ASN A 114 -9.53 -18.65 -18.59
N THR A 115 -10.11 -19.30 -17.59
CA THR A 115 -11.28 -20.16 -17.80
C THR A 115 -12.38 -19.94 -16.76
N ARG A 116 -12.12 -20.29 -15.50
CA ARG A 116 -13.14 -20.29 -14.44
C ARG A 116 -12.84 -19.30 -13.32
N SER A 117 -11.61 -18.80 -13.18
CA SER A 117 -11.25 -17.84 -12.13
C SER A 117 -11.76 -16.45 -12.48
N ALA A 118 -12.53 -15.88 -11.56
CA ALA A 118 -13.03 -14.51 -11.67
C ALA A 118 -12.13 -13.52 -10.92
N ALA A 119 -11.60 -13.93 -9.77
CA ALA A 119 -10.67 -13.16 -8.97
C ALA A 119 -9.90 -14.06 -8.00
N ALA A 120 -8.78 -13.56 -7.52
CA ALA A 120 -8.09 -14.12 -6.37
C ALA A 120 -7.63 -13.01 -5.42
N PHE A 121 -7.67 -13.27 -4.12
CA PHE A 121 -7.15 -12.39 -3.09
C PHE A 121 -6.34 -13.20 -2.08
N PHE A 122 -5.06 -12.86 -1.96
CA PHE A 122 -4.13 -13.50 -1.04
C PHE A 122 -3.81 -12.53 0.09
N PHE A 123 -4.42 -12.74 1.26
CA PHE A 123 -4.07 -12.01 2.46
C PHE A 123 -2.61 -12.28 2.85
N SER A 124 -1.98 -11.31 3.51
CA SER A 124 -0.64 -11.47 4.06
C SER A 124 -0.52 -10.68 5.35
N ARG A 125 -0.28 -11.36 6.47
CA ARG A 125 -0.13 -10.74 7.79
C ARG A 125 1.04 -9.75 7.83
N ASN A 126 2.05 -10.03 7.02
CA ASN A 126 3.26 -9.22 6.90
C ASN A 126 3.08 -8.00 6.00
N ASP A 127 1.90 -7.77 5.42
CA ASP A 127 1.68 -6.73 4.41
C ASP A 127 0.43 -5.90 4.73
N ALA A 128 0.65 -4.62 5.07
CA ALA A 128 -0.41 -3.75 5.58
C ALA A 128 -1.51 -3.46 4.55
N THR A 129 -1.26 -3.61 3.25
CA THR A 129 -2.28 -3.34 2.23
C THR A 129 -3.30 -4.48 2.09
N ARG A 130 -3.00 -5.65 2.66
CA ARG A 130 -3.76 -6.90 2.49
C ARG A 130 -3.76 -7.76 3.76
N ASN A 131 -3.61 -7.13 4.92
CA ASN A 131 -3.84 -7.75 6.22
C ASN A 131 -5.16 -7.28 6.86
N THR A 132 -5.95 -6.45 6.18
CA THR A 132 -7.32 -6.03 6.55
C THR A 132 -8.29 -6.31 5.40
N LEU A 133 -9.59 -6.08 5.62
CA LEU A 133 -10.61 -6.21 4.57
C LEU A 133 -10.72 -5.00 3.65
N ASP A 134 -10.05 -3.90 3.97
CA ASP A 134 -10.34 -2.59 3.36
C ASP A 134 -10.15 -2.61 1.84
N SER A 135 -9.13 -3.32 1.36
CA SER A 135 -8.82 -3.45 -0.06
C SER A 135 -9.49 -4.66 -0.73
N PHE A 136 -10.15 -5.56 0.00
CA PHE A 136 -10.67 -6.82 -0.56
C PHE A 136 -11.66 -6.56 -1.70
N VAL A 137 -12.68 -5.74 -1.45
CA VAL A 137 -13.77 -5.52 -2.41
C VAL A 137 -13.27 -4.79 -3.65
N THR A 138 -12.50 -3.72 -3.45
CA THR A 138 -11.93 -2.91 -4.54
C THR A 138 -10.96 -3.73 -5.40
N THR A 139 -10.17 -4.62 -4.80
CA THR A 139 -9.26 -5.52 -5.53
C THR A 139 -10.02 -6.55 -6.36
N VAL A 140 -11.11 -7.13 -5.83
CA VAL A 140 -11.94 -8.07 -6.60
C VAL A 140 -12.69 -7.35 -7.72
N ALA A 141 -13.28 -6.18 -7.45
CA ALA A 141 -13.94 -5.37 -8.46
C ALA A 141 -12.97 -4.92 -9.56
N TYR A 142 -11.74 -4.53 -9.20
CA TYR A 142 -10.69 -4.19 -10.16
C TYR A 142 -10.34 -5.37 -11.07
N GLN A 143 -10.21 -6.58 -10.51
CA GLN A 143 -9.99 -7.80 -11.30
C GLN A 143 -11.16 -8.07 -12.26
N PHE A 144 -12.41 -7.79 -11.87
CA PHE A 144 -13.56 -7.90 -12.78
C PHE A 144 -13.50 -6.89 -13.92
N CYS A 145 -13.07 -5.65 -13.65
CA CYS A 145 -12.93 -4.61 -14.66
C CYS A 145 -11.74 -4.81 -15.61
N THR A 146 -10.76 -5.64 -15.25
CA THR A 146 -9.53 -5.85 -16.02
C THR A 146 -9.40 -7.25 -16.63
N SER A 147 -10.22 -8.20 -16.21
CA SER A 147 -10.29 -9.55 -16.80
C SER A 147 -10.90 -9.53 -18.19
N ASP A 148 -10.26 -10.16 -19.17
CA ASP A 148 -10.77 -10.29 -20.55
C ASP A 148 -12.20 -10.86 -20.63
N SER A 149 -12.58 -11.72 -19.67
CA SER A 149 -13.89 -12.38 -19.68
C SER A 149 -14.99 -11.60 -18.96
N LEU A 150 -14.64 -10.66 -18.09
CA LEU A 150 -15.60 -9.91 -17.26
C LEU A 150 -15.64 -8.43 -17.60
N ARG A 151 -14.56 -7.85 -18.14
CA ARG A 151 -14.39 -6.43 -18.41
C ARG A 151 -15.55 -5.84 -19.19
N ASP A 152 -15.94 -6.46 -20.30
CA ASP A 152 -16.96 -5.88 -21.20
C ASP A 152 -18.40 -6.08 -20.71
N VAL A 153 -18.63 -7.03 -19.79
CA VAL A 153 -19.96 -7.42 -19.32
C VAL A 153 -20.27 -6.79 -17.95
N VAL A 154 -19.32 -6.90 -17.02
CA VAL A 154 -19.48 -6.47 -15.62
C VAL A 154 -18.82 -5.12 -15.38
N GLY A 155 -17.70 -4.82 -16.05
CA GLY A 155 -16.95 -3.58 -15.88
C GLY A 155 -17.79 -2.31 -16.00
N PRO A 156 -18.61 -2.13 -17.05
CA PRO A 156 -19.48 -0.95 -17.18
C PRO A 156 -20.46 -0.78 -16.01
N LEU A 157 -20.95 -1.88 -15.43
CA LEU A 157 -21.88 -1.84 -14.31
C LEU A 157 -21.20 -1.39 -13.00
N ILE A 158 -19.95 -1.79 -12.81
CA ILE A 158 -19.11 -1.36 -11.67
C ILE A 158 -18.73 0.11 -11.83
N ILE A 159 -18.25 0.49 -13.02
CA ILE A 159 -17.85 1.88 -13.33
C ILE A 159 -19.04 2.83 -13.12
N GLU A 160 -20.23 2.48 -13.61
CA GLU A 160 -21.43 3.30 -13.38
C GLU A 160 -21.80 3.39 -11.89
N THR A 161 -21.60 2.32 -11.12
CA THR A 161 -21.85 2.34 -9.66
C THR A 161 -20.92 3.32 -8.94
N ILE A 162 -19.65 3.37 -9.33
CA ILE A 162 -18.66 4.31 -8.78
C ILE A 162 -18.97 5.74 -9.27
N ARG A 163 -19.33 5.91 -10.54
CA ARG A 163 -19.72 7.20 -11.12
C ARG A 163 -20.88 7.85 -10.36
N VAL A 164 -21.91 7.06 -10.02
CA VAL A 164 -23.08 7.54 -9.28
C VAL A 164 -22.75 7.83 -7.82
N ASN A 165 -21.81 7.10 -7.22
CA ASN A 165 -21.38 7.33 -5.83
C ASN A 165 -19.86 7.24 -5.69
N PRO A 166 -19.11 8.32 -5.95
CA PRO A 166 -17.65 8.32 -5.81
C PRO A 166 -17.18 8.03 -4.38
N LYS A 167 -17.98 8.38 -3.37
CA LYS A 167 -17.71 8.07 -1.96
C LYS A 167 -17.95 6.60 -1.58
N ILE A 168 -18.17 5.71 -2.54
CA ILE A 168 -18.36 4.27 -2.28
C ILE A 168 -17.17 3.68 -1.51
N PHE A 169 -15.95 4.17 -1.73
CA PHE A 169 -14.74 3.70 -1.07
C PHE A 169 -14.69 4.02 0.44
N ASP A 170 -15.42 5.05 0.89
CA ASP A 170 -15.55 5.41 2.31
C ASP A 170 -16.68 4.62 3.01
N THR A 171 -17.48 3.85 2.27
CA THR A 171 -18.58 3.08 2.84
C THR A 171 -18.10 1.79 3.49
N SER A 172 -18.96 1.17 4.32
CA SER A 172 -18.61 -0.09 4.98
C SER A 172 -18.29 -1.20 3.99
N PHE A 173 -17.44 -2.15 4.41
CA PHE A 173 -17.14 -3.38 3.65
C PHE A 173 -18.41 -4.04 3.08
N GLU A 174 -19.48 -4.17 3.87
CA GLU A 174 -20.74 -4.79 3.44
C GLU A 174 -21.44 -3.98 2.34
N ALA A 175 -21.41 -2.64 2.44
CA ALA A 175 -22.00 -1.76 1.44
C ALA A 175 -21.23 -1.87 0.12
N GLN A 176 -19.89 -1.82 0.17
CA GLN A 176 -19.03 -2.03 -0.99
C GLN A 176 -19.26 -3.42 -1.60
N PHE A 177 -19.22 -4.48 -0.78
CA PHE A 177 -19.39 -5.86 -1.23
C PHE A 177 -20.70 -6.05 -1.99
N ARG A 178 -21.81 -5.53 -1.45
CA ARG A 178 -23.11 -5.56 -2.13
C ARG A 178 -23.10 -4.74 -3.41
N LYS A 179 -22.64 -3.49 -3.37
CA LYS A 179 -22.75 -2.54 -4.49
C LYS A 179 -21.82 -2.85 -5.65
N LEU A 180 -20.60 -3.32 -5.37
CA LEU A 180 -19.57 -3.54 -6.37
C LEU A 180 -19.45 -5.01 -6.80
N LEU A 181 -19.86 -5.98 -5.96
CA LEU A 181 -19.74 -7.41 -6.28
C LEU A 181 -21.07 -8.13 -6.49
N LEU A 182 -22.14 -7.78 -5.78
CA LEU A 182 -23.43 -8.49 -5.90
C LEU A 182 -24.36 -7.86 -6.95
N GLU A 183 -24.68 -6.57 -6.78
CA GLU A 183 -25.64 -5.86 -7.61
C GLU A 183 -25.26 -5.81 -9.11
N PRO A 184 -23.99 -5.69 -9.52
CA PRO A 184 -23.63 -5.72 -10.94
C PRO A 184 -24.05 -7.02 -11.61
N PHE A 185 -23.84 -8.17 -10.95
CA PHE A 185 -24.23 -9.47 -11.52
C PHE A 185 -25.74 -9.67 -11.53
N ALA A 186 -26.45 -9.13 -10.54
CA ALA A 186 -27.91 -9.19 -10.49
C ALA A 186 -28.60 -8.49 -11.68
N LYS A 187 -27.91 -7.57 -12.36
CA LYS A 187 -28.40 -6.86 -13.55
C LYS A 187 -28.21 -7.64 -14.86
N LEU A 188 -27.43 -8.72 -14.85
CA LEU A 188 -27.16 -9.54 -16.02
C LEU A 188 -28.29 -10.54 -16.29
N ILE A 189 -28.52 -10.88 -17.56
CA ILE A 189 -29.45 -11.96 -17.89
C ILE A 189 -28.84 -13.33 -17.53
N PRO A 190 -29.65 -14.33 -17.14
CA PRO A 190 -29.13 -15.63 -16.68
C PRO A 190 -28.21 -16.35 -17.69
N ALA A 191 -28.46 -16.18 -18.99
CA ALA A 191 -27.65 -16.79 -20.05
C ALA A 191 -26.23 -16.19 -20.15
N GLU A 192 -26.05 -14.92 -19.80
CA GLU A 192 -24.74 -14.28 -19.71
C GLU A 192 -24.02 -14.78 -18.47
N GLN A 193 -24.69 -14.78 -17.31
CA GLN A 193 -24.12 -15.22 -16.03
C GLN A 193 -23.56 -16.65 -16.08
N GLN A 194 -24.21 -17.57 -16.80
CA GLN A 194 -23.77 -18.96 -16.90
C GLN A 194 -22.44 -19.14 -17.65
N LYS A 195 -22.07 -18.19 -18.52
CA LYS A 195 -20.85 -18.25 -19.32
C LYS A 195 -19.65 -17.57 -18.64
N LEU A 196 -19.89 -16.80 -17.59
CA LEU A 196 -18.85 -16.04 -16.91
C LEU A 196 -17.99 -16.92 -16.01
N PRO A 197 -16.70 -16.59 -15.82
CA PRO A 197 -15.89 -17.18 -14.77
C PRO A 197 -16.54 -16.92 -13.40
N TYR A 198 -16.36 -17.86 -12.48
CA TYR A 198 -17.13 -17.89 -11.24
C TYR A 198 -16.35 -18.35 -10.00
N LEU A 199 -15.07 -18.70 -10.11
CA LEU A 199 -14.25 -19.08 -8.97
C LEU A 199 -13.59 -17.82 -8.38
N ILE A 200 -13.86 -17.57 -7.10
CA ILE A 200 -13.13 -16.58 -6.30
C ILE A 200 -12.25 -17.35 -5.30
N VAL A 201 -10.93 -17.14 -5.38
CA VAL A 201 -9.96 -17.76 -4.45
C VAL A 201 -9.59 -16.75 -3.38
N VAL A 202 -9.71 -17.15 -2.12
CA VAL A 202 -9.33 -16.34 -0.95
C VAL A 202 -8.36 -17.16 -0.12
N ASP A 203 -7.10 -16.73 -0.09
CA ASP A 203 -6.05 -17.40 0.69
C ASP A 203 -5.65 -16.57 1.90
N GLY A 204 -5.45 -17.25 3.04
CA GLY A 204 -4.96 -16.65 4.27
C GLY A 204 -6.00 -15.82 5.02
N LEU A 205 -7.27 -16.23 5.10
CA LEU A 205 -8.26 -15.46 5.89
C LEU A 205 -7.81 -15.23 7.35
N ASP A 206 -7.06 -16.17 7.94
CA ASP A 206 -6.41 -16.02 9.27
C ASP A 206 -5.28 -14.99 9.32
N GLU A 207 -4.81 -14.53 8.17
CA GLU A 207 -3.82 -13.46 8.02
C GLU A 207 -4.46 -12.07 8.02
N CYS A 208 -5.80 -11.98 7.95
CA CYS A 208 -6.53 -10.77 8.28
C CYS A 208 -6.43 -10.52 9.80
N VAL A 209 -5.74 -9.46 10.21
CA VAL A 209 -5.30 -9.29 11.61
C VAL A 209 -6.42 -8.95 12.60
N ASP A 210 -7.57 -8.50 12.11
CA ASP A 210 -8.75 -8.21 12.93
C ASP A 210 -9.74 -9.40 12.90
N PRO A 211 -9.94 -10.11 14.02
CA PRO A 211 -10.91 -11.20 14.10
C PRO A 211 -12.34 -10.79 13.71
N ARG A 212 -12.77 -9.56 14.00
CA ARG A 212 -14.10 -9.08 13.62
C ARG A 212 -14.23 -8.95 12.11
N SER A 213 -13.19 -8.49 11.44
CA SER A 213 -13.12 -8.45 9.98
C SER A 213 -13.26 -9.86 9.38
N GLN A 214 -12.61 -10.88 9.93
CA GLN A 214 -12.80 -12.26 9.49
C GLN A 214 -14.26 -12.74 9.62
N GLU A 215 -14.93 -12.40 10.72
CA GLU A 215 -16.36 -12.71 10.94
C GLU A 215 -17.27 -11.98 9.94
N ARG A 216 -17.02 -10.68 9.73
CA ARG A 216 -17.75 -9.84 8.75
C ARG A 216 -17.62 -10.38 7.33
N PHE A 217 -16.42 -10.81 6.96
CA PHE A 217 -16.17 -11.46 5.67
C PHE A 217 -17.08 -12.67 5.48
N LEU A 218 -17.09 -13.61 6.43
CA LEU A 218 -17.93 -14.81 6.36
C LEU A 218 -19.43 -14.48 6.36
N ALA A 219 -19.85 -13.45 7.10
CA ALA A 219 -21.21 -12.94 7.08
C ALA A 219 -21.62 -12.39 5.70
N SER A 220 -20.74 -11.66 5.01
CA SER A 220 -20.99 -11.20 3.63
C SER A 220 -21.04 -12.35 2.63
N ILE A 221 -20.24 -13.40 2.80
CA ILE A 221 -20.35 -14.62 1.99
C ILE A 221 -21.71 -15.31 2.21
N ARG A 222 -22.17 -15.42 3.46
CA ARG A 222 -23.53 -15.94 3.77
C ARG A 222 -24.62 -15.12 3.08
N TYR A 223 -24.52 -13.79 3.19
CA TYR A 223 -25.45 -12.88 2.53
C TYR A 223 -25.45 -13.07 1.01
N ALA A 224 -24.29 -13.30 0.39
CA ALA A 224 -24.16 -13.57 -1.04
C ALA A 224 -24.83 -14.90 -1.46
N ILE A 225 -24.68 -15.95 -0.63
CA ILE A 225 -25.30 -17.26 -0.89
C ILE A 225 -26.83 -17.18 -0.77
N ALA A 226 -27.34 -16.40 0.19
CA ALA A 226 -28.77 -16.19 0.41
C ALA A 226 -29.38 -15.10 -0.50
N PHE A 227 -28.58 -14.51 -1.40
CA PHE A 227 -29.03 -13.37 -2.20
C PHE A 227 -30.15 -13.78 -3.15
N PRO A 228 -31.24 -12.99 -3.29
CA PRO A 228 -32.43 -13.39 -4.06
C PRO A 228 -32.19 -13.66 -5.55
N THR A 229 -31.17 -13.03 -6.14
CA THR A 229 -30.74 -13.31 -7.50
C THR A 229 -29.57 -14.29 -7.49
N PRO A 230 -29.50 -15.25 -8.43
CA PRO A 230 -28.45 -16.27 -8.43
C PRO A 230 -27.06 -15.63 -8.48
N PHE A 231 -26.37 -15.63 -7.34
CA PHE A 231 -24.99 -15.20 -7.30
C PHE A 231 -24.12 -16.27 -8.00
N PRO A 232 -23.37 -15.92 -9.07
CA PRO A 232 -22.78 -16.94 -9.94
C PRO A 232 -21.56 -17.62 -9.32
N PHE A 233 -20.98 -17.03 -8.28
CA PHE A 233 -19.68 -17.40 -7.76
C PHE A 233 -19.69 -18.60 -6.80
N ILE A 234 -18.52 -19.23 -6.73
CA ILE A 234 -18.12 -20.15 -5.68
C ILE A 234 -16.82 -19.66 -5.05
N PHE A 235 -16.62 -19.93 -3.77
CA PHE A 235 -15.48 -19.46 -2.99
C PHE A 235 -14.61 -20.61 -2.54
N LEU A 236 -13.33 -20.59 -2.93
CA LEU A 236 -12.30 -21.37 -2.26
C LEU A 236 -11.69 -20.51 -1.17
N ILE A 237 -11.91 -20.85 0.10
CA ILE A 237 -11.35 -20.13 1.24
C ILE A 237 -10.29 -21.02 1.89
N CYS A 238 -9.06 -20.53 1.96
CA CYS A 238 -7.95 -21.19 2.63
C CYS A 238 -7.59 -20.46 3.92
N SER A 239 -7.54 -21.16 5.05
CA SER A 239 -7.17 -20.53 6.33
C SER A 239 -6.68 -21.52 7.39
N ARG A 240 -6.15 -21.01 8.51
CA ARG A 240 -6.09 -21.76 9.77
C ARG A 240 -7.50 -21.90 10.39
N PRO A 241 -7.76 -22.95 11.18
CA PRO A 241 -9.03 -23.12 11.89
C PRO A 241 -9.09 -22.29 13.18
N GLU A 242 -8.81 -20.98 13.08
CA GLU A 242 -8.95 -20.08 14.23
C GLU A 242 -10.41 -20.06 14.72
N PRO A 243 -10.66 -19.91 16.04
CA PRO A 243 -11.99 -20.09 16.61
C PRO A 243 -13.10 -19.30 15.92
N GLN A 244 -12.85 -18.02 15.62
CA GLN A 244 -13.80 -17.14 14.94
C GLN A 244 -14.13 -17.58 13.51
N ILE A 245 -13.15 -18.08 12.75
CA ILE A 245 -13.36 -18.62 11.39
C ILE A 245 -14.17 -19.91 11.46
N ARG A 246 -13.79 -20.83 12.35
CA ARG A 246 -14.51 -22.10 12.55
C ARG A 246 -15.96 -21.83 12.96
N ASN A 247 -16.19 -20.97 13.95
CA ASN A 247 -17.51 -20.60 14.42
C ASN A 247 -18.34 -19.95 13.31
N GLY A 248 -17.73 -19.09 12.48
CA GLY A 248 -18.38 -18.50 11.32
C GLY A 248 -18.88 -19.55 10.31
N PHE A 249 -18.07 -20.58 10.04
CA PHE A 249 -18.44 -21.69 9.17
C PHE A 249 -19.42 -22.70 9.80
N ASP A 250 -19.48 -22.79 11.12
CA ASP A 250 -20.43 -23.64 11.86
C ASP A 250 -21.86 -23.05 11.93
N SER A 251 -22.06 -21.84 11.40
CA SER A 251 -23.39 -21.24 11.24
C SER A 251 -24.31 -22.12 10.38
N THR A 252 -25.59 -22.23 10.79
CA THR A 252 -26.61 -23.03 10.09
C THR A 252 -26.81 -22.64 8.63
N ASP A 253 -26.43 -21.42 8.25
CA ASP A 253 -26.60 -20.92 6.88
C ASP A 253 -25.59 -21.52 5.91
N PHE A 254 -24.50 -22.13 6.41
CA PHE A 254 -23.53 -22.84 5.58
C PHE A 254 -23.83 -24.33 5.40
N THR A 255 -24.79 -24.89 6.16
CA THR A 255 -24.97 -26.34 6.33
C THR A 255 -25.10 -27.12 5.02
N THR A 256 -25.73 -26.55 3.98
CA THR A 256 -25.92 -27.20 2.67
C THR A 256 -24.97 -26.69 1.59
N SER A 257 -24.24 -25.59 1.84
CA SER A 257 -23.46 -24.87 0.83
C SER A 257 -21.94 -24.96 1.06
N LEU A 258 -21.49 -25.60 2.14
CA LEU A 258 -20.08 -25.67 2.54
C LEU A 258 -19.51 -27.09 2.45
N LYS A 259 -18.36 -27.24 1.79
CA LYS A 259 -17.46 -28.40 1.92
C LYS A 259 -16.24 -28.03 2.75
N ARG A 260 -15.73 -28.97 3.53
CA ARG A 260 -14.59 -28.78 4.45
C ARG A 260 -13.52 -29.83 4.16
N LEU A 261 -12.27 -29.42 4.04
CA LEU A 261 -11.13 -30.33 3.87
C LEU A 261 -9.93 -29.85 4.69
N VAL A 262 -9.36 -30.78 5.45
CA VAL A 262 -8.13 -30.55 6.23
C VAL A 262 -6.91 -31.08 5.47
N ILE A 263 -5.83 -30.31 5.37
CA ILE A 263 -4.61 -30.68 4.58
C ILE A 263 -3.64 -31.60 5.33
N SER A 264 -3.77 -31.71 6.65
CA SER A 264 -2.91 -32.55 7.47
C SER A 264 -3.70 -33.02 8.69
N ASP A 265 -4.09 -34.27 8.70
CA ASP A 265 -4.58 -34.91 9.91
C ASP A 265 -3.42 -35.58 10.63
N THR A 266 -2.90 -34.93 11.67
CA THR A 266 -1.87 -35.50 12.56
C THR A 266 -2.40 -36.71 13.34
N THR A 267 -3.71 -36.97 13.33
CA THR A 267 -4.34 -38.11 14.02
C THR A 267 -3.77 -39.45 13.56
N ILE A 268 -3.38 -39.58 12.28
CA ILE A 268 -2.84 -40.84 11.73
C ILE A 268 -1.42 -41.13 12.23
N ARG A 269 -0.64 -40.10 12.59
CA ARG A 269 0.71 -40.28 13.17
C ARG A 269 0.67 -40.93 14.54
N PHE A 270 -0.35 -40.66 15.35
CA PHE A 270 -0.54 -41.36 16.64
C PHE A 270 -0.75 -42.87 16.46
N LEU A 271 -1.15 -43.31 15.27
CA LEU A 271 -1.34 -44.72 14.91
C LEU A 271 -0.11 -45.34 14.23
N GLY A 272 1.00 -44.61 14.10
CA GLY A 272 2.26 -45.11 13.53
C GLY A 272 2.31 -45.21 12.00
N PHE A 273 1.32 -44.66 11.29
CA PHE A 273 1.32 -44.63 9.81
C PHE A 273 1.79 -43.28 9.27
N ALA A 274 2.49 -43.31 8.13
CA ALA A 274 2.84 -42.10 7.40
C ALA A 274 1.58 -41.43 6.86
N SER A 275 1.42 -40.13 7.13
CA SER A 275 0.33 -39.35 6.54
C SER A 275 0.61 -39.04 5.06
N GLU A 276 -0.41 -38.64 4.29
CA GLU A 276 -0.20 -38.18 2.91
C GLU A 276 0.80 -37.01 2.83
N ALA A 277 0.74 -36.10 3.81
CA ALA A 277 1.69 -35.00 3.93
C ALA A 277 3.13 -35.50 4.12
N ASP A 278 3.34 -36.60 4.86
CA ASP A 278 4.68 -37.16 5.09
C ASP A 278 5.25 -37.78 3.82
N CYS A 279 4.43 -38.51 3.07
CA CYS A 279 4.82 -39.05 1.75
C CYS A 279 5.18 -37.92 0.78
N ASP A 280 4.38 -36.85 0.77
CA ASP A 280 4.61 -35.69 -0.08
C ASP A 280 5.90 -34.93 0.32
N ILE A 281 6.16 -34.76 1.62
CA ILE A 281 7.39 -34.15 2.15
C ILE A 281 8.61 -35.03 1.84
N GLU A 282 8.50 -36.34 1.99
CA GLU A 282 9.58 -37.28 1.64
C GLU A 282 9.97 -37.15 0.17
N LYS A 283 8.96 -37.09 -0.71
CA LYS A 283 9.17 -36.87 -2.13
C LYS A 283 9.85 -35.53 -2.41
N TYR A 284 9.35 -34.44 -1.81
CA TYR A 284 9.93 -33.11 -1.94
C TYR A 284 11.41 -33.09 -1.51
N LEU A 285 11.73 -33.63 -0.32
CA LEU A 285 13.10 -33.67 0.19
C LEU A 285 14.03 -34.47 -0.74
N LYS A 286 13.59 -35.65 -1.21
CA LYS A 286 14.38 -36.47 -2.15
C LYS A 286 14.70 -35.71 -3.44
N ASP A 287 13.69 -35.08 -4.04
CA ASP A 287 13.84 -34.36 -5.30
C ASP A 287 14.75 -33.12 -5.10
N GLU A 288 14.58 -32.36 -4.01
CA GLU A 288 15.39 -31.17 -3.71
C GLU A 288 16.84 -31.50 -3.34
N PHE A 289 17.10 -32.55 -2.55
CA PHE A 289 18.48 -32.97 -2.26
C PHE A 289 19.19 -33.49 -3.51
N ALA A 290 18.47 -34.16 -4.42
CA ALA A 290 19.02 -34.56 -5.71
C ALA A 290 19.38 -33.35 -6.59
N LEU A 291 18.57 -32.28 -6.56
CA LEU A 291 18.89 -31.01 -7.23
C LEU A 291 20.07 -30.28 -6.56
N MET A 292 20.10 -30.25 -5.23
CA MET A 292 21.19 -29.67 -4.44
C MET A 292 22.51 -30.35 -4.75
N ARG A 293 22.55 -31.69 -4.87
CA ARG A 293 23.73 -32.45 -5.29
C ARG A 293 24.27 -32.00 -6.64
N LYS A 294 23.38 -31.70 -7.60
CA LYS A 294 23.78 -31.17 -8.92
C LYS A 294 24.36 -29.76 -8.82
N ARG A 295 23.76 -28.89 -7.99
CA ARG A 295 24.21 -27.49 -7.79
C ARG A 295 25.54 -27.41 -7.04
N HIS A 296 25.74 -28.27 -6.05
CA HIS A 296 26.94 -28.36 -5.20
C HIS A 296 27.82 -29.56 -5.57
N ASN A 297 27.97 -29.82 -6.88
CA ASN A 297 28.66 -31.01 -7.38
C ASN A 297 30.07 -31.18 -6.80
N HIS A 298 30.82 -30.09 -6.64
CA HIS A 298 32.17 -30.12 -6.10
C HIS A 298 32.20 -30.48 -4.61
N ALA A 299 31.25 -29.94 -3.83
CA ALA A 299 31.17 -30.17 -2.39
C ALA A 299 30.66 -31.59 -2.06
N LEU A 300 29.77 -32.14 -2.89
CA LEU A 300 29.08 -33.41 -2.66
C LEU A 300 29.63 -34.58 -3.52
N ARG A 301 30.70 -34.37 -4.31
CA ARG A 301 31.24 -35.40 -5.24
C ARG A 301 31.66 -36.71 -4.57
N LEU A 302 32.11 -36.64 -3.31
CA LEU A 302 32.60 -37.80 -2.55
C LEU A 302 31.49 -38.47 -1.72
N GLU A 303 30.32 -37.85 -1.64
CA GLU A 303 29.17 -38.40 -0.91
C GLU A 303 28.48 -39.49 -1.74
N ASP A 304 27.79 -40.40 -1.05
CA ASP A 304 26.94 -41.42 -1.67
C ASP A 304 25.89 -40.78 -2.61
N GLU A 305 25.53 -41.46 -3.71
CA GLU A 305 24.50 -40.98 -4.65
C GLU A 305 23.14 -40.77 -3.98
N LEU A 306 22.87 -41.47 -2.88
CA LEU A 306 21.68 -41.38 -2.05
C LEU A 306 21.80 -40.35 -0.92
N TRP A 307 22.85 -39.51 -0.90
CA TRP A 307 23.00 -38.47 0.12
C TRP A 307 21.82 -37.46 0.12
N PRO A 308 21.33 -37.03 1.29
CA PRO A 308 21.66 -37.55 2.62
C PRO A 308 20.84 -38.82 2.85
N GLY A 309 21.46 -39.94 3.24
CA GLY A 309 20.86 -41.28 3.15
C GLY A 309 19.44 -41.42 3.73
N LYS A 310 18.75 -42.53 3.40
CA LYS A 310 17.32 -42.75 3.71
C LYS A 310 16.92 -42.49 5.17
N ASP A 311 17.79 -42.79 6.14
CA ASP A 311 17.53 -42.54 7.56
C ASP A 311 17.46 -41.05 7.89
N VAL A 312 18.29 -40.23 7.25
CA VAL A 312 18.26 -38.76 7.40
C VAL A 312 16.99 -38.18 6.80
N ILE A 313 16.60 -38.64 5.61
CA ILE A 313 15.32 -38.23 5.01
C ILE A 313 14.15 -38.59 5.93
N ARG A 314 14.14 -39.81 6.48
CA ARG A 314 13.09 -40.25 7.41
C ARG A 314 13.05 -39.38 8.67
N ASP A 315 14.19 -39.02 9.23
CA ASP A 315 14.28 -38.11 10.39
C ASP A 315 13.71 -36.72 10.07
N LEU A 316 14.11 -36.13 8.94
CA LEU A 316 13.58 -34.83 8.50
C LEU A 316 12.08 -34.86 8.25
N VAL A 317 11.54 -35.93 7.64
CA VAL A 317 10.10 -36.14 7.45
C VAL A 317 9.40 -36.22 8.80
N TRP A 318 9.96 -36.98 9.75
CA TRP A 318 9.42 -37.12 11.10
C TRP A 318 9.33 -35.75 11.78
N ARG A 319 10.43 -35.00 11.82
CA ARG A 319 10.51 -33.66 12.41
C ARG A 319 9.61 -32.63 11.72
N ALA A 320 9.45 -32.72 10.41
CA ALA A 320 8.57 -31.83 9.66
C ALA A 320 7.10 -31.89 10.14
N SER A 321 6.66 -33.01 10.72
CA SER A 321 5.31 -33.13 11.31
C SER A 321 4.18 -32.70 10.38
N GLY A 322 4.28 -33.05 9.08
CA GLY A 322 3.33 -32.67 8.04
C GLY A 322 3.41 -31.20 7.58
N GLN A 323 4.34 -30.41 8.13
CA GLN A 323 4.56 -29.00 7.81
C GLN A 323 5.64 -28.86 6.74
N PHE A 324 5.20 -28.60 5.51
CA PHE A 324 6.09 -28.34 4.36
C PHE A 324 7.08 -27.21 4.59
N ILE A 325 6.69 -26.19 5.36
CA ILE A 325 7.56 -25.07 5.70
C ILE A 325 8.85 -25.51 6.39
N PHE A 326 8.81 -26.55 7.23
CA PHE A 326 10.01 -27.08 7.87
C PHE A 326 10.97 -27.63 6.82
N ALA A 327 10.47 -28.52 5.94
CA ALA A 327 11.27 -29.12 4.88
C ALA A 327 11.83 -28.07 3.92
N ALA A 328 11.01 -27.09 3.50
CA ALA A 328 11.45 -26.01 2.62
C ALA A 328 12.51 -25.12 3.29
N THR A 329 12.35 -24.81 4.58
CA THR A 329 13.32 -24.03 5.34
C THR A 329 14.64 -24.78 5.51
N VAL A 330 14.60 -26.10 5.77
CA VAL A 330 15.79 -26.97 5.81
C VAL A 330 16.53 -26.94 4.48
N ILE A 331 15.83 -27.15 3.36
CA ILE A 331 16.47 -27.12 2.02
C ILE A 331 17.13 -25.77 1.78
N LYS A 332 16.43 -24.65 2.03
CA LYS A 332 17.00 -23.31 1.88
C LYS A 332 18.19 -23.08 2.81
N TYR A 333 18.10 -23.51 4.06
CA TYR A 333 19.18 -23.35 5.03
C TYR A 333 20.44 -24.12 4.63
N VAL A 334 20.30 -25.34 4.12
CA VAL A 334 21.44 -26.19 3.71
C VAL A 334 22.03 -25.71 2.37
N ASP A 335 21.20 -25.17 1.50
CA ASP A 335 21.58 -24.70 0.17
C ASP A 335 22.26 -23.32 0.20
N THR A 336 23.50 -23.27 0.67
CA THR A 336 24.31 -22.04 0.69
C THR A 336 25.64 -22.23 -0.02
N ARG A 337 26.28 -21.12 -0.42
CA ARG A 337 27.59 -21.13 -1.10
C ARG A 337 28.76 -20.86 -0.16
N ASP A 338 28.50 -20.39 1.05
CA ASP A 338 29.50 -19.98 2.04
C ASP A 338 29.94 -21.13 2.96
N GLU A 339 29.18 -22.22 3.05
CA GLU A 339 29.46 -23.39 3.90
C GLU A 339 29.15 -24.71 3.16
N LEU A 340 29.73 -25.81 3.64
CA LEU A 340 29.47 -27.13 3.06
C LEU A 340 28.04 -27.60 3.42
N PRO A 341 27.25 -28.09 2.44
CA PRO A 341 25.90 -28.62 2.70
C PRO A 341 25.88 -29.71 3.79
N GLN A 342 26.93 -30.52 3.87
CA GLN A 342 27.06 -31.57 4.89
C GLN A 342 27.10 -31.02 6.31
N ASP A 343 27.86 -29.95 6.54
CA ASP A 343 28.04 -29.36 7.86
C ASP A 343 26.77 -28.63 8.32
N ARG A 344 26.10 -27.93 7.38
CA ARG A 344 24.80 -27.30 7.62
C ARG A 344 23.73 -28.34 7.96
N LEU A 345 23.66 -29.44 7.20
CA LEU A 345 22.70 -30.50 7.45
C LEU A 345 22.98 -31.19 8.79
N LYS A 346 24.24 -31.49 9.08
CA LYS A 346 24.66 -32.05 10.38
C LYS A 346 24.27 -31.13 11.54
N THR A 347 24.40 -29.81 11.37
CA THR A 347 23.96 -28.82 12.36
C THR A 347 22.47 -28.97 12.67
N ILE A 348 21.61 -29.11 11.65
CA ILE A 348 20.17 -29.33 11.84
C ILE A 348 19.89 -30.66 12.58
N LEU A 349 20.60 -31.74 12.21
CA LEU A 349 20.41 -33.07 12.79
C LEU A 349 20.91 -33.19 14.23
N MET A 350 21.88 -32.37 14.62
CA MET A 350 22.44 -32.35 15.98
C MET A 350 21.62 -31.53 16.97
N ILE A 351 20.59 -30.82 16.51
CA ILE A 351 19.66 -30.11 17.39
C ILE A 351 18.96 -31.12 18.28
N GLN A 352 19.36 -31.17 19.55
CA GLN A 352 18.65 -31.95 20.56
C GLN A 352 17.44 -31.15 21.03
N ALA A 353 16.32 -31.85 21.22
CA ALA A 353 15.13 -31.28 21.81
C ALA A 353 15.35 -31.04 23.31
N ASP A 354 16.08 -29.99 23.68
CA ASP A 354 15.81 -29.31 24.94
C ASP A 354 14.41 -28.73 24.76
N SER A 355 13.42 -29.49 25.22
CA SER A 355 12.01 -29.29 24.91
C SER A 355 11.60 -27.84 25.16
N ILE A 356 11.32 -27.09 24.10
CA ILE A 356 10.42 -25.94 24.18
C ILE A 356 9.04 -26.56 24.45
N SER A 357 8.76 -26.89 25.72
CA SER A 357 7.71 -27.87 26.10
C SER A 357 6.31 -27.49 25.66
N ASP A 358 6.08 -26.22 25.32
CA ASP A 358 4.75 -25.65 25.13
C ASP A 358 4.51 -25.12 23.69
N SER A 359 5.45 -25.30 22.75
CA SER A 359 5.24 -24.84 21.37
C SER A 359 4.46 -25.86 20.53
N PRO A 360 3.40 -25.43 19.79
CA PRO A 360 2.70 -26.30 18.83
C PRO A 360 3.56 -26.65 17.60
N TYR A 361 4.71 -25.99 17.44
CA TYR A 361 5.63 -26.13 16.29
C TYR A 361 7.08 -26.34 16.75
N SER A 362 7.29 -27.18 17.78
CA SER A 362 8.60 -27.37 18.45
C SER A 362 9.79 -27.53 17.49
N ASP A 363 9.73 -28.46 16.53
CA ASP A 363 10.81 -28.68 15.55
C ASP A 363 11.06 -27.47 14.64
N LEU A 364 10.00 -26.76 14.24
CA LEU A 364 10.12 -25.55 13.41
C LEU A 364 10.73 -24.39 14.21
N ASP A 365 10.33 -24.23 15.47
CA ASP A 365 10.87 -23.20 16.37
C ASP A 365 12.34 -23.46 16.69
N LEU A 366 12.70 -24.73 16.89
CA LEU A 366 14.10 -25.14 17.04
C LEU A 366 14.93 -24.82 15.79
N LEU A 367 14.37 -25.07 14.60
CA LEU A 367 15.02 -24.69 13.34
C LEU A 367 15.21 -23.16 13.24
N TYR A 368 14.20 -22.37 13.61
CA TYR A 368 14.31 -20.90 13.61
C TYR A 368 15.35 -20.40 14.61
N ARG A 369 15.39 -20.96 15.83
CA ARG A 369 16.46 -20.65 16.80
C ARG A 369 17.83 -20.97 16.24
N GLN A 370 18.00 -22.12 15.60
CA GLN A 370 19.28 -22.49 14.98
C GLN A 370 19.71 -21.49 13.90
N ILE A 371 18.77 -21.04 13.07
CA ILE A 371 19.04 -20.02 12.04
C ILE A 371 19.52 -18.73 12.69
N LEU A 372 18.84 -18.26 13.74
CA LEU A 372 19.19 -17.02 14.43
C LEU A 372 20.51 -17.14 15.22
N LEU A 373 20.81 -18.31 15.78
CA LEU A 373 22.09 -18.63 16.41
C LEU A 373 23.28 -18.47 15.45
N THR A 374 23.07 -18.63 14.14
CA THR A 374 24.14 -18.42 13.14
C THR A 374 24.43 -16.95 12.84
N CYS A 375 23.70 -16.00 13.44
CA CYS A 375 23.89 -14.56 13.21
C CYS A 375 24.86 -13.96 14.25
N PRO A 376 26.13 -13.68 13.91
CA PRO A 376 27.15 -13.25 14.89
C PRO A 376 26.97 -11.81 15.39
N ARG A 377 26.14 -11.00 14.72
CA ARG A 377 25.88 -9.58 15.03
C ARG A 377 24.40 -9.36 15.32
N TRP A 378 23.88 -10.08 16.30
CA TRP A 378 22.46 -10.00 16.67
C TRP A 378 22.02 -8.57 17.03
N ASP A 379 22.91 -7.77 17.63
CA ASP A 379 22.71 -6.34 17.92
C ASP A 379 22.37 -5.50 16.69
N ARG A 380 22.84 -5.91 15.50
CA ARG A 380 22.56 -5.25 14.21
C ARG A 380 21.40 -5.88 13.46
N VAL A 381 21.19 -7.19 13.60
CA VAL A 381 20.07 -7.92 12.98
C VAL A 381 18.74 -7.57 13.65
N TYR A 382 18.75 -7.44 14.97
CA TYR A 382 17.57 -7.19 15.79
C TYR A 382 16.79 -5.94 15.34
N PRO A 383 17.40 -4.75 15.16
CA PRO A 383 16.67 -3.56 14.69
C PRO A 383 16.03 -3.74 13.31
N VAL A 384 16.71 -4.44 12.39
CA VAL A 384 16.17 -4.72 11.05
C VAL A 384 14.90 -5.56 11.17
N LEU A 385 14.99 -6.70 11.84
CA LEU A 385 13.83 -7.57 12.05
C LEU A 385 12.71 -6.85 12.81
N ARG A 386 13.04 -5.98 13.78
CA ARG A 386 12.07 -5.18 14.54
C ARG A 386 11.27 -4.24 13.64
N VAL A 387 11.92 -3.58 12.68
CA VAL A 387 11.25 -2.76 11.65
C VAL A 387 10.34 -3.64 10.78
N LEU A 388 10.82 -4.81 10.33
CA LEU A 388 10.06 -5.70 9.44
C LEU A 388 8.81 -6.31 10.09
N VAL A 389 8.84 -6.64 11.39
CA VAL A 389 7.68 -7.18 12.11
C VAL A 389 6.69 -6.11 12.58
N THR A 390 7.09 -4.83 12.55
CA THR A 390 6.24 -3.71 12.96
C THR A 390 5.33 -3.29 11.80
N PRO A 391 4.00 -3.24 11.99
CA PRO A 391 3.09 -2.76 10.96
C PRO A 391 3.33 -1.28 10.65
N HIS A 392 3.07 -0.88 9.40
CA HIS A 392 3.12 0.52 9.04
C HIS A 392 1.95 1.28 9.67
N PHE A 393 2.24 2.39 10.35
CA PHE A 393 1.21 3.31 10.84
C PHE A 393 0.98 4.40 9.79
N SER A 394 0.01 4.17 8.90
CA SER A 394 -0.38 5.16 7.88
C SER A 394 -1.19 6.29 8.51
N PHE A 395 -0.87 7.52 8.14
CA PHE A 395 -1.69 8.69 8.44
C PHE A 395 -2.39 9.12 7.17
N HIS A 396 -3.73 9.11 7.20
CA HIS A 396 -4.52 9.77 6.15
C HIS A 396 -4.36 11.27 6.33
N SER A 397 -3.34 11.85 5.72
CA SER A 397 -3.29 13.30 5.53
C SER A 397 -4.56 13.71 4.77
N LEU A 398 -5.13 14.87 5.12
CA LEU A 398 -6.25 15.48 4.39
C LEU A 398 -5.97 15.38 2.87
N PRO A 399 -6.95 14.96 2.04
CA PRO A 399 -6.72 14.85 0.60
C PRO A 399 -6.28 16.22 0.10
N LEU A 400 -5.01 16.32 -0.29
CA LEU A 400 -4.44 17.55 -0.83
C LEU A 400 -5.06 17.88 -2.20
N SER A 401 -5.95 17.03 -2.74
CA SER A 401 -6.73 17.31 -3.95
C SER A 401 -8.07 16.54 -3.95
N PRO A 402 -9.16 17.13 -4.46
CA PRO A 402 -10.35 16.38 -4.87
C PRO A 402 -10.13 15.51 -6.13
N PHE A 403 -8.94 15.56 -6.74
CA PHE A 403 -8.54 14.79 -7.92
C PHE A 403 -7.41 13.79 -7.69
N ASP A 404 -6.87 13.70 -6.46
CA ASP A 404 -5.79 12.75 -6.15
C ASP A 404 -6.41 11.46 -5.63
N SER A 405 -6.80 10.60 -6.57
CA SER A 405 -7.45 9.31 -6.35
C SER A 405 -6.46 8.17 -6.05
N SER A 406 -5.20 8.49 -5.73
CA SER A 406 -4.27 7.50 -5.21
C SER A 406 -3.65 8.01 -3.91
N PRO A 407 -3.90 7.37 -2.75
CA PRO A 407 -3.03 7.62 -1.60
C PRO A 407 -1.60 7.38 -2.06
N ILE A 408 -0.67 8.28 -1.75
CA ILE A 408 0.76 8.08 -2.00
C ILE A 408 1.18 6.81 -1.25
N LYS A 409 1.04 5.67 -1.91
CA LYS A 409 1.43 4.36 -1.38
C LYS A 409 2.94 4.35 -1.45
N CYS A 410 3.58 4.78 -0.37
CA CYS A 410 4.99 4.51 -0.16
C CYS A 410 5.13 3.01 0.12
N SER A 411 5.03 2.22 -0.95
CA SER A 411 5.31 0.78 -0.98
C SER A 411 6.80 0.48 -0.75
N THR A 412 7.58 1.48 -0.34
CA THR A 412 9.04 1.44 -0.21
C THR A 412 9.52 1.70 1.21
N LEU A 413 8.65 1.88 2.21
CA LEU A 413 9.11 2.05 3.61
C LEU A 413 9.78 0.80 4.19
N ARG A 414 9.62 -0.36 3.53
CA ARG A 414 10.35 -1.59 3.82
C ARG A 414 11.35 -1.95 2.74
N SER A 415 11.64 -1.03 1.82
CA SER A 415 12.64 -1.25 0.80
C SER A 415 14.01 -1.42 1.43
N LYS A 416 14.88 -2.11 0.71
CA LYS A 416 16.27 -2.29 1.13
C LYS A 416 16.95 -0.95 1.46
N SER A 417 16.77 0.04 0.59
CA SER A 417 17.33 1.39 0.75
C SER A 417 16.72 2.15 1.93
N THR A 418 15.40 2.08 2.13
CA THR A 418 14.71 2.78 3.21
C THR A 418 15.06 2.19 4.57
N VAL A 419 15.05 0.86 4.72
CA VAL A 419 15.42 0.20 5.98
C VAL A 419 16.88 0.48 6.34
N ALA A 420 17.78 0.49 5.36
CA ALA A 420 19.17 0.86 5.58
C ALA A 420 19.31 2.31 6.09
N LYS A 421 18.59 3.27 5.48
CA LYS A 421 18.60 4.68 5.92
C LYS A 421 17.97 4.85 7.31
N LEU A 422 16.82 4.21 7.56
CA LEU A 422 16.08 4.27 8.83
C LEU A 422 16.97 3.84 10.01
N LEU A 423 17.82 2.84 9.78
CA LEU A 423 18.71 2.29 10.79
C LEU A 423 20.16 2.80 10.69
N SER A 424 20.40 3.83 9.87
CA SER A 424 21.72 4.42 9.63
C SER A 424 22.81 3.40 9.29
N LEU A 425 22.47 2.39 8.47
CA LEU A 425 23.38 1.36 8.01
C LEU A 425 24.23 1.85 6.83
N ARG A 426 25.48 1.41 6.76
CA ARG A 426 26.35 1.71 5.61
C ARG A 426 25.92 0.90 4.38
N ALA A 427 26.30 1.38 3.20
CA ALA A 427 26.09 0.63 1.96
C ALA A 427 26.66 -0.80 2.07
N GLY A 428 25.84 -1.80 1.74
CA GLY A 428 26.19 -3.24 1.85
C GLY A 428 26.13 -3.84 3.26
N GLU A 429 25.94 -3.03 4.30
CA GLU A 429 25.90 -3.51 5.69
C GLU A 429 24.65 -4.35 5.97
N LEU A 430 23.50 -3.93 5.43
CA LEU A 430 22.22 -4.64 5.56
C LEU A 430 22.30 -6.06 4.97
N GLU A 431 22.81 -6.20 3.76
CA GLU A 431 22.98 -7.49 3.10
C GLU A 431 23.96 -8.37 3.88
N THR A 432 25.04 -7.77 4.39
CA THR A 432 26.05 -8.49 5.17
C THR A 432 25.46 -9.06 6.45
N ILE A 433 24.74 -8.27 7.25
CA ILE A 433 24.19 -8.71 8.53
C ILE A 433 23.01 -9.67 8.37
N MET A 434 22.22 -9.52 7.31
CA MET A 434 21.05 -10.36 7.04
C MET A 434 21.36 -11.61 6.20
N SER A 435 22.59 -11.75 5.69
CA SER A 435 23.03 -12.85 4.80
C SER A 435 22.73 -14.25 5.35
N ARG A 436 22.79 -14.45 6.68
CA ARG A 436 22.55 -15.74 7.34
C ARG A 436 21.06 -16.08 7.51
N LEU A 437 20.16 -15.16 7.18
CA LEU A 437 18.72 -15.31 7.30
C LEU A 437 18.01 -15.64 5.99
N HIS A 438 18.74 -15.94 4.91
CA HIS A 438 18.17 -16.19 3.57
C HIS A 438 17.10 -17.31 3.51
N SER A 439 17.11 -18.23 4.48
CA SER A 439 16.09 -19.28 4.59
C SER A 439 14.74 -18.79 5.11
N VAL A 440 14.70 -17.62 5.77
CA VAL A 440 13.49 -17.05 6.42
C VAL A 440 13.20 -15.59 6.01
N VAL A 441 14.19 -14.87 5.49
CA VAL A 441 14.07 -13.49 4.98
C VAL A 441 14.63 -13.45 3.56
N HIS A 442 13.89 -12.84 2.66
CA HIS A 442 14.33 -12.50 1.31
C HIS A 442 14.76 -11.05 1.25
N ILE A 443 16.00 -10.82 0.82
CA ILE A 443 16.54 -9.49 0.55
C ILE A 443 16.58 -9.36 -0.97
N PRO A 444 15.83 -8.42 -1.57
CA PRO A 444 15.83 -8.24 -3.01
C PRO A 444 17.18 -7.69 -3.51
N GLU A 445 17.47 -7.93 -4.78
CA GLU A 445 18.66 -7.35 -5.44
C GLU A 445 18.49 -5.85 -5.65
N ASN A 446 17.28 -5.44 -6.04
CA ASN A 446 16.91 -4.04 -6.25
C ASN A 446 16.80 -3.27 -4.93
N GLU A 447 17.31 -2.03 -4.90
CA GLU A 447 17.32 -1.14 -3.74
C GLU A 447 15.91 -0.70 -3.31
N ASP A 448 15.00 -0.58 -4.27
CA ASP A 448 13.66 -0.03 -4.05
C ASP A 448 12.60 -1.11 -3.79
N GLU A 449 13.00 -2.39 -3.87
CA GLU A 449 12.12 -3.50 -3.53
C GLU A 449 12.12 -3.78 -2.03
N ASP A 450 10.96 -4.22 -1.54
CA ASP A 450 10.71 -4.52 -0.14
C ASP A 450 11.46 -5.78 0.34
N ILE A 451 11.97 -5.70 1.57
CA ILE A 451 12.48 -6.87 2.28
C ILE A 451 11.30 -7.70 2.77
N HIS A 452 11.33 -9.00 2.49
CA HIS A 452 10.20 -9.88 2.79
C HIS A 452 10.58 -10.96 3.79
N ILE A 453 9.86 -11.03 4.90
CA ILE A 453 9.83 -12.25 5.73
C ILE A 453 9.06 -13.32 4.95
N LEU A 454 9.74 -14.42 4.63
CA LEU A 454 9.24 -15.45 3.72
C LEU A 454 7.99 -16.15 4.25
N HIS A 455 7.84 -16.21 5.57
CA HIS A 455 6.81 -17.01 6.21
C HIS A 455 6.21 -16.32 7.45
N ALA A 456 4.88 -16.21 7.49
CA ALA A 456 4.17 -15.65 8.64
C ALA A 456 4.47 -16.38 9.97
N SER A 457 4.76 -17.68 9.93
CA SER A 457 5.13 -18.46 11.13
C SER A 457 6.46 -18.02 11.74
N PHE A 458 7.38 -17.45 10.95
CA PHE A 458 8.62 -16.87 11.46
C PHE A 458 8.34 -15.54 12.17
N THR A 459 7.49 -14.68 11.59
CA THR A 459 7.00 -13.48 12.27
C THR A 459 6.32 -13.82 13.60
N GLU A 460 5.44 -14.83 13.62
CA GLU A 460 4.78 -15.31 14.84
C GLU A 460 5.77 -15.84 15.89
N PHE A 461 6.80 -16.56 15.44
CA PHE A 461 7.88 -17.03 16.31
C PHE A 461 8.62 -15.85 16.95
N LEU A 462 9.04 -14.86 16.15
CA LEU A 462 9.76 -13.67 16.63
C LEU A 462 8.92 -12.85 17.62
N LEU A 463 7.60 -12.78 17.44
CA LEU A 463 6.71 -12.00 18.30
C LEU A 463 6.31 -12.72 19.60
N ASP A 464 6.58 -14.01 19.73
CA ASP A 464 6.19 -14.83 20.88
C ASP A 464 7.43 -15.17 21.73
N SER A 465 7.53 -14.56 22.90
CA SER A 465 8.66 -14.77 23.82
C SER A 465 8.75 -16.18 24.37
N THR A 466 7.64 -16.92 24.45
CA THR A 466 7.64 -18.32 24.91
C THR A 466 8.28 -19.24 23.86
N ARG A 467 8.13 -18.89 22.58
CA ARG A 467 8.68 -19.65 21.44
C ARG A 467 10.10 -19.23 21.10
N SER A 468 10.40 -17.94 21.05
CA SER A 468 11.69 -17.40 20.61
C SER A 468 12.72 -17.17 21.73
N GLY A 469 12.30 -17.04 22.98
CA GLY A 469 13.21 -16.81 24.11
C GLY A 469 13.98 -15.50 23.96
N GLU A 470 15.31 -15.57 23.96
CA GLU A 470 16.20 -14.40 23.79
C GLU A 470 16.09 -13.73 22.41
N TYR A 471 15.53 -14.44 21.43
CA TYR A 471 15.30 -13.94 20.08
C TYR A 471 13.95 -13.23 19.90
N CYS A 472 13.22 -12.96 20.99
CA CYS A 472 11.94 -12.26 20.93
C CYS A 472 12.13 -10.81 20.45
N ILE A 473 11.32 -10.40 19.48
CA ILE A 473 11.35 -9.09 18.84
C ILE A 473 9.98 -8.43 19.01
N PRO A 474 9.75 -7.65 20.07
CA PRO A 474 8.53 -6.89 20.21
C PRO A 474 8.44 -5.83 19.11
N LYS A 475 7.22 -5.61 18.60
CA LYS A 475 6.93 -4.51 17.65
C LYS A 475 7.35 -3.17 18.25
N LEU A 476 7.75 -2.23 17.39
CA LEU A 476 7.86 -0.83 17.79
C LEU A 476 6.47 -0.34 18.23
N SER A 477 6.43 0.41 19.32
CA SER A 477 5.26 1.21 19.65
C SER A 477 4.99 2.24 18.55
N LYS A 478 3.76 2.76 18.49
CA LYS A 478 3.40 3.83 17.54
C LYS A 478 4.39 5.00 17.63
N THR A 479 4.70 5.43 18.84
CA THR A 479 5.64 6.54 19.11
C THR A 479 7.06 6.23 18.63
N GLU A 480 7.63 5.07 18.95
CA GLU A 480 8.98 4.70 18.47
C GLU A 480 9.05 4.62 16.94
N TYR A 481 8.01 4.07 16.30
CA TYR A 481 7.96 3.98 14.85
C TYR A 481 7.85 5.36 14.20
N CYS A 482 7.00 6.23 14.75
CA CYS A 482 6.83 7.59 14.27
C CYS A 482 8.08 8.44 14.48
N GLU A 483 8.80 8.24 15.58
CA GLU A 483 10.07 8.92 15.82
C GLU A 483 11.15 8.51 14.80
N LEU A 484 11.32 7.21 14.56
CA LEU A 484 12.27 6.71 13.55
C LEU A 484 11.95 7.24 12.15
N LEU A 485 10.68 7.20 11.74
CA LEU A 485 10.27 7.76 10.46
C LEU A 485 10.42 9.29 10.42
N GLY A 486 10.04 10.00 11.47
CA GLY A 486 10.21 11.46 11.55
C GLY A 486 11.65 11.87 11.29
N VAL A 487 12.62 11.20 11.95
CA VAL A 487 14.06 11.40 11.73
C VAL A 487 14.45 11.12 10.27
N LEU A 488 14.03 9.99 9.70
CA LEU A 488 14.33 9.64 8.31
C LEU A 488 13.78 10.68 7.32
N LEU A 489 12.53 11.10 7.49
CA LEU A 489 11.85 12.02 6.57
C LEU A 489 12.47 13.42 6.67
N LEU A 490 12.72 13.92 7.88
CA LEU A 490 13.43 15.19 8.08
C LEU A 490 14.85 15.14 7.53
N GLY A 491 15.59 14.05 7.75
CA GLY A 491 16.92 13.85 7.19
C GLY A 491 16.90 13.83 5.66
N THR A 492 15.89 13.18 5.06
CA THR A 492 15.69 13.15 3.60
C THR A 492 15.41 14.54 3.04
N LEU A 493 14.64 15.38 3.73
CA LEU A 493 14.39 16.76 3.31
C LEU A 493 15.63 17.64 3.48
N SER A 494 16.40 17.41 4.55
CA SER A 494 17.57 18.22 4.91
C SER A 494 18.77 18.02 3.97
N THR A 495 18.84 16.93 3.21
CA THR A 495 19.90 16.71 2.21
C THR A 495 19.88 17.77 1.11
N TYR A 496 18.69 18.28 0.78
CA TYR A 496 18.49 19.30 -0.25
C TYR A 496 19.01 20.67 0.19
N THR A 497 19.07 20.96 1.48
CA THR A 497 19.65 22.21 2.01
C THR A 497 21.07 22.42 1.51
N ALA A 498 21.86 21.34 1.40
CA ALA A 498 23.22 21.42 0.88
C ALA A 498 23.26 21.90 -0.58
N TYR A 499 22.27 21.57 -1.41
CA TYR A 499 22.21 21.95 -2.82
C TYR A 499 21.47 23.27 -3.07
N TYR A 500 20.90 23.86 -2.02
CA TYR A 500 20.01 24.99 -2.17
C TYR A 500 20.76 26.24 -2.69
N PRO A 501 20.30 26.86 -3.81
CA PRO A 501 21.10 27.87 -4.49
C PRO A 501 21.53 29.08 -3.64
N PRO A 502 20.66 29.67 -2.79
CA PRO A 502 21.04 30.77 -1.90
C PRO A 502 22.26 30.50 -1.02
N TYR A 503 22.46 29.24 -0.59
CA TYR A 503 23.58 28.87 0.28
C TYR A 503 24.87 28.54 -0.48
N ARG A 504 24.81 28.40 -1.80
CA ARG A 504 25.95 28.06 -2.66
C ARG A 504 26.61 29.29 -3.30
N ILE A 505 25.96 30.45 -3.27
CA ILE A 505 26.43 31.70 -3.88
C ILE A 505 27.85 32.10 -3.45
N PRO A 506 28.29 31.87 -2.19
CA PRO A 506 29.68 32.16 -1.79
C PRO A 506 30.75 31.37 -2.57
N HIS A 507 30.37 30.29 -3.26
CA HIS A 507 31.28 29.35 -3.92
C HIS A 507 31.10 29.27 -5.44
N GLN A 508 29.98 29.76 -5.99
CA GLN A 508 29.66 29.72 -7.42
C GLN A 508 28.60 30.76 -7.80
N SER A 509 28.44 31.05 -9.10
CA SER A 509 27.38 31.97 -9.55
C SER A 509 25.98 31.40 -9.27
N PHE A 510 24.99 32.29 -9.05
CA PHE A 510 23.60 31.87 -8.83
C PHE A 510 23.08 30.98 -9.97
N THR A 511 23.37 31.33 -11.23
CA THR A 511 22.96 30.53 -12.39
C THR A 511 23.51 29.10 -12.36
N ALA A 512 24.78 28.92 -11.95
CA ALA A 512 25.37 27.60 -11.83
C ALA A 512 24.76 26.81 -10.67
N ALA A 513 24.57 27.45 -9.52
CA ALA A 513 23.91 26.83 -8.36
C ALA A 513 22.47 26.43 -8.64
N PHE A 514 21.72 27.32 -9.31
CA PHE A 514 20.34 27.09 -9.68
C PHE A 514 20.20 25.94 -10.68
N LYS A 515 21.10 25.87 -11.67
CA LYS A 515 21.11 24.74 -12.61
C LYS A 515 21.40 23.41 -11.91
N SER A 516 22.39 23.38 -11.00
CA SER A 516 22.70 22.17 -10.22
C SER A 516 21.53 21.74 -9.32
N TRP A 517 20.83 22.70 -8.71
CA TRP A 517 19.62 22.45 -7.95
C TRP A 517 18.52 21.84 -8.83
N GLN A 518 18.29 22.39 -10.02
CA GLN A 518 17.33 21.85 -10.99
C GLN A 518 17.65 20.42 -11.45
N GLU A 519 18.95 20.11 -11.63
CA GLU A 519 19.39 18.76 -11.97
C GLU A 519 19.15 17.78 -10.83
N GLU A 520 19.37 18.19 -9.57
CA GLU A 520 19.17 17.34 -8.38
C GLU A 520 17.69 17.03 -8.10
N ILE A 521 16.80 18.02 -8.28
CA ILE A 521 15.35 17.88 -8.03
C ILE A 521 14.57 17.34 -9.24
N GLY A 522 15.20 17.20 -10.41
CA GLY A 522 14.52 16.86 -11.65
C GLY A 522 13.84 15.48 -11.62
N GLU A 523 14.39 14.54 -10.86
CA GLU A 523 13.79 13.23 -10.58
C GLU A 523 13.62 13.06 -9.05
N VAL A 524 12.59 13.69 -8.49
CA VAL A 524 12.28 13.56 -7.06
C VAL A 524 11.97 12.09 -6.74
N ALA A 525 12.82 11.46 -5.93
CA ALA A 525 12.60 10.09 -5.49
C ALA A 525 11.30 9.95 -4.66
N ASP A 526 10.64 8.79 -4.74
CA ASP A 526 9.37 8.50 -4.05
C ASP A 526 9.40 8.84 -2.55
N LEU A 527 10.52 8.52 -1.87
CA LEU A 527 10.70 8.83 -0.45
C LEU A 527 10.71 10.34 -0.18
N THR A 528 11.25 11.16 -1.11
CA THR A 528 11.25 12.62 -0.98
C THR A 528 9.84 13.16 -1.15
N SER A 529 9.11 12.69 -2.16
CA SER A 529 7.70 13.05 -2.36
C SER A 529 6.85 12.69 -1.14
N PHE A 530 7.06 11.49 -0.58
CA PHE A 530 6.42 11.07 0.66
C PHE A 530 6.82 11.95 1.86
N ALA A 531 8.12 12.27 1.99
CA ALA A 531 8.63 13.12 3.06
C ALA A 531 8.01 14.52 3.00
N LEU A 532 7.91 15.15 1.81
CA LEU A 532 7.32 16.48 1.62
C LEU A 532 5.90 16.60 2.17
N VAL A 533 5.13 15.51 2.11
CA VAL A 533 3.73 15.48 2.53
C VAL A 533 3.58 15.04 4.00
N HIS A 534 4.33 14.02 4.42
CA HIS A 534 4.01 13.28 5.64
C HIS A 534 4.97 13.46 6.81
N TRP A 535 6.13 14.13 6.63
CA TRP A 535 7.14 14.24 7.70
C TRP A 535 6.55 14.73 9.03
N LEU A 536 5.61 15.69 8.95
CA LEU A 536 5.00 16.29 10.13
C LEU A 536 4.02 15.35 10.84
N ASP A 537 3.24 14.57 10.08
CA ASP A 537 2.25 13.64 10.65
C ASP A 537 2.92 12.68 11.63
N TYR A 538 4.11 12.19 11.28
CA TYR A 538 4.91 11.34 12.16
C TYR A 538 5.49 12.09 13.35
N CYS A 539 5.98 13.33 13.16
CA CYS A 539 6.56 14.11 14.26
C CYS A 539 5.50 14.44 15.35
N LEU A 540 4.29 14.81 14.96
CA LEU A 540 3.22 15.20 15.89
C LEU A 540 2.70 14.05 16.76
N GLU A 541 2.91 12.81 16.34
CA GLU A 541 2.55 11.60 17.09
C GLU A 541 3.57 11.24 18.18
N VAL A 542 4.63 12.04 18.32
CA VAL A 542 5.69 11.86 19.32
C VAL A 542 5.55 12.90 20.42
N GLU A 543 4.91 12.51 21.54
CA GLU A 543 4.69 13.40 22.68
C GLU A 543 5.99 13.84 23.39
N SER A 544 7.01 12.98 23.41
CA SER A 544 8.29 13.22 24.05
C SER A 544 9.44 12.81 23.12
N PRO A 545 9.82 13.67 22.16
CA PRO A 545 10.85 13.34 21.17
C PRO A 545 12.22 13.10 21.83
N GLY A 546 12.93 12.09 21.33
CA GLY A 546 14.31 11.80 21.67
C GLY A 546 15.30 12.76 21.01
N VAL A 547 16.58 12.54 21.30
CA VAL A 547 17.66 13.45 20.89
C VAL A 547 17.80 13.50 19.36
N ASP A 548 17.62 12.36 18.69
CA ASP A 548 17.81 12.27 17.24
C ASP A 548 16.72 13.04 16.49
N LEU A 549 15.45 12.95 16.92
CA LEU A 549 14.36 13.72 16.33
C LEU A 549 14.50 15.22 16.58
N LEU A 550 14.91 15.60 17.80
CA LEU A 550 15.18 17.01 18.12
C LEU A 550 16.32 17.57 17.27
N ALA A 551 17.39 16.81 17.06
CA ALA A 551 18.50 17.21 16.19
C ALA A 551 18.06 17.33 14.73
N ALA A 552 17.29 16.35 14.22
CA ALA A 552 16.75 16.40 12.86
C ALA A 552 15.83 17.61 12.64
N LEU A 553 15.06 18.02 13.65
CA LEU A 553 14.26 19.24 13.61
C LEU A 553 15.15 20.50 13.57
N ASP A 554 16.20 20.57 14.39
CA ASP A 554 17.11 21.72 14.39
C ASP A 554 17.92 21.85 13.08
N ASP A 555 18.18 20.73 12.40
CA ASP A 555 18.82 20.70 11.07
C ASP A 555 17.86 21.10 9.94
N PHE A 556 16.55 20.92 10.12
CA PHE A 556 15.53 21.18 9.10
C PHE A 556 15.54 22.64 8.62
N ASP A 557 15.48 22.80 7.29
CA ASP A 557 15.43 24.09 6.63
C ASP A 557 14.13 24.25 5.80
N PRO A 558 13.25 25.21 6.16
CA PRO A 558 11.97 25.40 5.47
C PRO A 558 12.08 25.91 4.03
N TYR A 559 13.15 26.64 3.68
CA TYR A 559 13.26 27.32 2.37
C TYR A 559 13.38 26.37 1.16
N PRO A 560 14.29 25.38 1.13
CA PRO A 560 14.36 24.41 0.04
C PRO A 560 13.07 23.59 -0.08
N VAL A 561 12.49 23.20 1.06
CA VAL A 561 11.28 22.38 1.11
C VAL A 561 10.08 23.12 0.51
N LEU A 562 9.84 24.38 0.90
CA LEU A 562 8.75 25.17 0.31
C LEU A 562 8.98 25.40 -1.19
N THR A 563 10.22 25.64 -1.61
CA THR A 563 10.56 25.76 -3.03
C THR A 563 10.18 24.51 -3.82
N MET A 564 10.47 23.33 -3.27
CA MET A 564 10.10 22.04 -3.89
C MET A 564 8.59 21.86 -3.93
N LEU A 565 7.86 22.20 -2.85
CA LEU A 565 6.39 22.15 -2.83
C LEU A 565 5.77 23.06 -3.90
N ILE A 566 6.29 24.29 -4.08
CA ILE A 566 5.83 25.23 -5.12
C ILE A 566 6.14 24.71 -6.53
N GLY A 567 7.29 24.06 -6.71
CA GLY A 567 7.77 23.58 -8.00
C GLY A 567 7.18 22.24 -8.47
N CYS A 568 6.85 21.32 -7.57
CA CYS A 568 6.62 19.90 -7.88
C CYS A 568 5.14 19.47 -8.05
N ILE A 569 4.20 20.38 -8.31
CA ILE A 569 2.75 20.05 -8.45
C ILE A 569 2.18 19.33 -7.20
N VAL A 570 2.82 19.48 -6.03
CA VAL A 570 2.17 19.10 -4.77
C VAL A 570 1.22 20.24 -4.43
N ASN A 571 -0.07 19.96 -4.31
CA ASN A 571 -1.03 20.99 -3.94
C ASN A 571 -0.61 21.63 -2.60
N LEU A 572 -0.32 22.93 -2.65
CA LEU A 572 0.09 23.77 -1.51
C LEU A 572 -1.07 24.02 -0.52
N LEU A 573 -2.04 23.13 -0.41
CA LEU A 573 -3.18 23.34 0.48
C LEU A 573 -2.80 23.04 1.92
N GLY A 574 -2.70 24.08 2.75
CA GLY A 574 -2.62 23.94 4.20
C GLY A 574 -1.24 23.62 4.76
N TRP A 575 -0.17 23.66 3.94
CA TRP A 575 1.20 23.47 4.42
C TRP A 575 1.56 24.53 5.47
N GLU A 576 1.07 25.78 5.32
CA GLU A 576 1.32 26.85 6.28
C GLU A 576 0.68 26.53 7.63
N THR A 577 -0.54 26.00 7.62
CA THR A 577 -1.24 25.60 8.84
C THR A 577 -0.53 24.43 9.51
N GLN A 578 -0.03 23.48 8.72
CA GLN A 578 0.76 22.35 9.21
C GLN A 578 2.07 22.80 9.85
N TRP A 579 2.86 23.65 9.19
CA TRP A 579 4.15 24.10 9.70
C TRP A 579 4.01 25.04 10.92
N LEU A 580 2.91 25.77 11.03
CA LEU A 580 2.59 26.50 12.26
C LEU A 580 2.29 25.55 13.41
N LYS A 581 1.47 24.53 13.18
CA LYS A 581 1.19 23.49 14.18
C LYS A 581 2.48 22.81 14.63
N SER A 582 3.43 22.57 13.71
CA SER A 582 4.72 22.00 14.05
C SER A 582 5.55 22.93 14.95
N MET A 583 5.55 24.24 14.67
CA MET A 583 6.21 25.23 15.51
C MET A 583 5.56 25.33 16.90
N GLU A 584 4.23 25.37 16.98
CA GLU A 584 3.48 25.40 18.24
C GLU A 584 3.72 24.14 19.07
N TRP A 585 3.67 22.97 18.44
CA TRP A 585 4.03 21.69 19.04
C TRP A 585 5.48 21.72 19.55
N ALA A 586 6.44 22.14 18.74
CA ALA A 586 7.85 22.24 19.15
C ALA A 586 8.03 23.17 20.35
N LYS A 587 7.35 24.33 20.38
CA LYS A 587 7.35 25.26 21.53
C LYS A 587 6.75 24.64 22.79
N SER A 588 5.74 23.78 22.64
CA SER A 588 5.08 23.09 23.76
C SER A 588 6.02 22.15 24.53
N LEU A 589 7.11 21.70 23.90
CA LEU A 589 8.16 20.87 24.53
C LEU A 589 9.01 21.64 25.58
N GLY A 590 8.81 22.94 25.72
CA GLY A 590 9.43 23.77 26.74
C GLY A 590 10.96 23.79 26.63
N ARG A 591 11.66 23.39 27.70
CA ARG A 591 13.15 23.43 27.73
C ARG A 591 13.83 22.46 26.75
N LYS A 592 13.10 21.46 26.23
CA LYS A 592 13.61 20.51 25.23
C LYS A 592 13.30 20.94 23.80
N ALA A 593 12.65 22.08 23.61
CA ALA A 593 12.24 22.54 22.29
C ALA A 593 13.46 22.75 21.37
N PRO A 594 13.40 22.29 20.10
CA PRO A 594 14.44 22.52 19.10
C PRO A 594 14.49 24.02 18.77
N GLN A 595 15.44 24.74 19.37
CA GLN A 595 15.46 26.21 19.35
C GLN A 595 15.75 26.76 17.96
N THR A 596 16.61 26.08 17.20
CA THR A 596 16.98 26.49 15.85
C THR A 596 15.79 26.31 14.92
N PHE A 597 15.09 25.18 15.02
CA PHE A 597 13.85 24.93 14.28
C PHE A 597 12.81 26.02 14.54
N VAL A 598 12.53 26.31 15.81
CA VAL A 598 11.54 27.32 16.21
C VAL A 598 11.95 28.70 15.68
N SER A 599 13.21 29.10 15.86
CA SER A 599 13.70 30.40 15.38
C SER A 599 13.66 30.54 13.86
N ARG A 600 14.01 29.46 13.12
CA ARG A 600 13.92 29.44 11.66
C ARG A 600 12.49 29.59 11.19
N LEU A 601 11.54 28.88 11.79
CA LEU A 601 10.13 29.00 11.44
C LEU A 601 9.55 30.37 11.83
N GLU A 602 9.94 30.95 12.97
CA GLU A 602 9.54 32.31 13.33
C GLU A 602 10.06 33.34 12.33
N SER A 603 11.33 33.23 11.92
CA SER A 603 11.90 34.07 10.88
C SER A 603 11.18 33.87 9.55
N PHE A 604 10.93 32.62 9.16
CA PHE A 604 10.22 32.27 7.93
C PHE A 604 8.81 32.84 7.90
N PHE A 605 8.06 32.75 9.00
CA PHE A 605 6.71 33.31 9.12
C PHE A 605 6.69 34.83 9.39
N SER A 606 7.83 35.47 9.66
CA SER A 606 7.92 36.94 9.71
C SER A 606 7.85 37.57 8.31
N GLY A 607 8.19 36.81 7.28
CA GLY A 607 8.17 37.19 5.87
C GLY A 607 9.12 36.31 5.07
N LEU A 608 8.85 36.17 3.77
CA LEU A 608 9.77 35.49 2.84
C LEU A 608 9.76 36.14 1.47
N ASN A 609 10.79 35.87 0.68
CA ASN A 609 10.90 36.37 -0.67
C ASN A 609 10.78 35.22 -1.67
N ILE A 610 10.07 35.43 -2.78
CA ILE A 610 10.05 34.48 -3.90
C ILE A 610 10.71 35.12 -5.10
N GLY A 611 11.84 34.56 -5.51
CA GLY A 611 12.51 34.92 -6.76
C GLY A 611 11.94 34.11 -7.93
N PHE A 612 11.70 34.73 -9.09
CA PHE A 612 11.21 34.03 -10.28
C PHE A 612 11.64 34.70 -11.60
N THR A 613 11.67 33.94 -12.69
CA THR A 613 12.06 34.47 -14.01
C THR A 613 10.93 35.26 -14.69
N SER A 614 11.23 36.48 -15.16
CA SER A 614 10.29 37.31 -15.93
C SER A 614 10.14 36.82 -17.38
N ARG A 615 9.04 36.12 -17.69
CA ARG A 615 8.70 35.72 -19.07
C ARG A 615 7.87 36.81 -19.77
N SER A 616 8.54 37.81 -20.35
CA SER A 616 8.04 38.77 -21.36
C SER A 616 6.82 39.67 -21.06
N ARG A 617 6.01 39.39 -20.03
CA ARG A 617 4.94 40.26 -19.53
C ARG A 617 5.26 40.69 -18.11
N ALA A 618 5.02 41.97 -17.79
CA ALA A 618 5.16 42.48 -16.42
C ALA A 618 4.15 41.76 -15.51
N TRP A 619 4.66 41.02 -14.51
CA TRP A 619 3.84 40.37 -13.50
C TRP A 619 3.34 41.43 -12.51
N THR A 620 2.04 41.38 -12.18
CA THR A 620 1.49 42.18 -11.09
C THR A 620 1.43 41.38 -9.78
N THR A 621 1.32 42.09 -8.66
CA THR A 621 1.04 41.53 -7.33
C THR A 621 -0.19 40.63 -7.38
N SER A 622 -1.25 41.06 -8.08
CA SER A 622 -2.46 40.28 -8.30
C SER A 622 -2.22 38.99 -9.11
N ASP A 623 -1.38 39.02 -10.15
CA ASP A 623 -1.05 37.84 -10.94
C ASP A 623 -0.31 36.79 -10.08
N LEU A 624 0.64 37.22 -9.26
CA LEU A 624 1.35 36.33 -8.33
C LEU A 624 0.44 35.75 -7.27
N GLU A 625 -0.49 36.54 -6.71
CA GLU A 625 -1.47 36.00 -5.78
C GLU A 625 -2.37 34.96 -6.44
N VAL A 626 -2.83 35.19 -7.66
CA VAL A 626 -3.64 34.20 -8.41
C VAL A 626 -2.82 32.94 -8.71
N VAL A 627 -1.54 33.11 -9.02
CA VAL A 627 -0.62 32.01 -9.30
C VAL A 627 -0.33 31.19 -8.04
N LEU A 628 -0.06 31.83 -6.90
CA LEU A 628 0.06 31.17 -5.60
C LEU A 628 -1.26 30.53 -5.12
N ARG A 629 -2.44 31.01 -5.59
CA ARG A 629 -3.77 30.38 -5.38
C ARG A 629 -4.07 29.22 -6.35
N GLY A 630 -3.51 29.26 -7.56
CA GLY A 630 -3.96 28.52 -8.76
C GLY A 630 -3.89 26.99 -8.78
N PRO A 631 -3.11 26.28 -7.94
CA PRO A 631 -3.05 24.82 -7.97
C PRO A 631 -4.39 24.12 -7.67
N LEU A 632 -5.34 24.85 -7.06
CA LEU A 632 -6.67 24.37 -6.67
C LEU A 632 -7.58 23.88 -7.82
N MET A 633 -7.38 24.32 -9.07
CA MET A 633 -8.38 24.13 -10.15
C MET A 633 -7.85 23.53 -11.46
N THR A 634 -6.53 23.46 -11.67
CA THR A 634 -5.97 23.11 -13.00
C THR A 634 -4.88 22.05 -12.99
N GLY A 635 -4.30 21.70 -11.83
CA GLY A 635 -3.18 20.75 -11.74
C GLY A 635 -1.91 21.19 -12.47
N ILE A 636 -1.82 22.46 -12.87
CA ILE A 636 -0.67 23.04 -13.56
C ILE A 636 0.14 23.84 -12.54
N PRO A 637 1.47 23.63 -12.43
CA PRO A 637 2.28 24.36 -11.47
C PRO A 637 2.25 25.87 -11.76
N PRO A 638 2.27 26.70 -10.70
CA PRO A 638 2.16 28.16 -10.79
C PRO A 638 3.24 28.80 -11.66
N PHE A 639 4.40 28.17 -11.66
CA PHE A 639 5.55 28.52 -12.48
C PHE A 639 5.90 27.30 -13.34
N PRO A 640 6.53 27.49 -14.51
CA PRO A 640 7.28 26.41 -15.14
C PRO A 640 8.14 25.72 -14.09
N THR A 641 8.12 24.38 -14.05
CA THR A 641 8.84 23.57 -13.06
C THR A 641 10.23 24.14 -12.83
N PHE A 642 10.52 24.48 -11.56
CA PHE A 642 11.81 25.00 -11.12
C PHE A 642 12.26 26.31 -11.78
N SER A 643 11.36 27.26 -12.03
CA SER A 643 11.71 28.62 -12.48
C SER A 643 11.56 29.70 -11.38
N SER A 644 11.43 29.26 -10.13
CA SER A 644 11.32 30.09 -8.93
C SER A 644 12.06 29.47 -7.74
N LEU A 645 12.37 30.29 -6.72
CA LEU A 645 12.99 29.90 -5.45
C LEU A 645 12.43 30.72 -4.29
N VAL A 646 12.33 30.12 -3.10
CA VAL A 646 12.00 30.81 -1.84
C VAL A 646 13.28 31.32 -1.17
N LEU A 647 13.56 32.61 -1.26
CA LEU A 647 14.81 33.19 -0.80
C LEU A 647 14.77 33.45 0.72
N PRO A 648 15.83 33.07 1.47
CA PRO A 648 15.94 33.38 2.89
C PRO A 648 16.17 34.88 3.13
N LEU A 649 15.67 35.40 4.25
CA LEU A 649 15.95 36.77 4.69
C LEU A 649 17.21 36.79 5.59
N PRO A 650 18.15 37.76 5.44
CA PRO A 650 18.20 38.86 4.47
C PRO A 650 19.13 38.53 3.29
N MET A 651 18.62 37.95 2.21
CA MET A 651 19.39 37.76 0.97
C MET A 651 19.39 39.05 0.15
N GLU A 652 20.57 39.52 -0.29
CA GLU A 652 20.67 40.67 -1.19
C GLU A 652 20.18 40.31 -2.61
N THR A 653 19.28 41.12 -3.15
CA THR A 653 18.64 40.89 -4.46
C THR A 653 19.58 41.11 -5.65
N ASN A 654 20.67 41.86 -5.45
CA ASN A 654 21.74 42.09 -6.42
C ASN A 654 22.48 40.80 -6.85
N LEU A 655 22.38 39.72 -6.07
CA LEU A 655 22.96 38.41 -6.35
C LEU A 655 22.18 37.62 -7.41
N LEU A 656 20.97 38.08 -7.75
CA LEU A 656 20.09 37.43 -8.72
C LEU A 656 20.40 37.86 -10.16
N PRO A 657 20.13 37.00 -11.17
CA PRO A 657 20.28 37.36 -12.57
C PRO A 657 19.36 38.52 -13.00
N GLU A 658 19.72 39.24 -14.06
CA GLU A 658 19.00 40.44 -14.54
C GLU A 658 17.53 40.22 -14.86
N ASN A 659 17.17 39.02 -15.30
CA ASN A 659 15.82 38.66 -15.69
C ASN A 659 14.96 38.11 -14.53
N TRP A 660 15.47 38.13 -13.30
CA TRP A 660 14.75 37.70 -12.12
C TRP A 660 14.06 38.87 -11.42
N LEU A 661 12.85 38.61 -10.95
CA LEU A 661 12.07 39.48 -10.09
C LEU A 661 11.97 38.86 -8.70
N VAL A 662 11.78 39.70 -7.68
CA VAL A 662 11.59 39.28 -6.30
C VAL A 662 10.23 39.77 -5.81
N ALA A 663 9.41 38.84 -5.36
CA ALA A 663 8.16 39.15 -4.68
C ALA A 663 8.36 39.03 -3.16
N HIS A 664 8.01 40.08 -2.45
CA HIS A 664 8.02 40.11 -0.99
C HIS A 664 6.69 39.58 -0.46
N ILE A 665 6.75 38.58 0.42
CA ILE A 665 5.57 37.90 0.97
C ILE A 665 5.50 38.13 2.47
N ALA A 666 4.37 38.67 2.90
CA ALA A 666 4.01 38.81 4.31
C ALA A 666 2.99 37.77 4.72
N PHE A 667 3.13 37.25 5.95
CA PHE A 667 2.15 36.37 6.58
C PHE A 667 1.28 37.18 7.54
N ARG A 668 -0.05 37.02 7.45
CA ARG A 668 -0.99 37.61 8.41
C ARG A 668 -1.87 36.54 9.04
N PRO A 669 -1.95 36.48 10.38
CA PRO A 669 -2.89 35.60 11.07
C PRO A 669 -4.34 36.00 10.73
N THR A 670 -5.16 35.04 10.31
CA THR A 670 -6.62 35.22 10.20
C THR A 670 -7.33 33.96 10.66
N PRO A 671 -8.26 34.00 11.62
CA PRO A 671 -9.00 32.80 12.01
C PRO A 671 -9.77 32.21 10.80
N PRO A 672 -9.63 30.91 10.46
CA PRO A 672 -8.79 29.87 11.07
C PRO A 672 -7.55 29.56 10.20
N GLY A 673 -6.42 30.26 10.39
CA GLY A 673 -5.18 30.03 9.63
C GLY A 673 -4.28 31.26 9.44
N ILE A 674 -3.37 31.19 8.45
CA ILE A 674 -2.52 32.29 8.01
C ILE A 674 -2.79 32.60 6.54
N LYS A 675 -2.83 33.88 6.20
CA LYS A 675 -2.89 34.37 4.83
C LYS A 675 -1.54 34.91 4.41
N LEU A 676 -1.10 34.51 3.23
CA LEU A 676 0.04 35.12 2.54
C LEU A 676 -0.44 36.38 1.82
N PHE A 677 0.45 37.34 1.58
CA PHE A 677 0.19 38.55 0.80
C PHE A 677 1.45 38.97 0.07
N VAL A 678 1.32 39.29 -1.22
CA VAL A 678 2.44 39.90 -1.97
C VAL A 678 2.43 41.39 -1.66
N THR A 679 3.42 41.89 -0.93
CA THR A 679 3.47 43.31 -0.54
C THR A 679 3.99 44.19 -1.68
N CYS A 680 5.00 43.71 -2.40
CA CYS A 680 5.56 44.38 -3.56
C CYS A 680 6.36 43.40 -4.43
N ILE A 681 6.59 43.80 -5.68
CA ILE A 681 7.49 43.14 -6.62
C ILE A 681 8.60 44.11 -6.97
N GLU A 682 9.85 43.67 -6.87
CA GLU A 682 11.01 44.46 -7.26
C GLU A 682 11.92 43.73 -8.26
N ASP A 683 12.71 44.50 -8.98
CA ASP A 683 13.83 43.98 -9.77
C ASP A 683 15.07 43.70 -8.90
N ARG A 684 16.11 43.11 -9.48
CA ARG A 684 17.37 42.83 -8.76
C ARG A 684 18.08 44.06 -8.18
N ASN A 685 17.71 45.28 -8.61
CA ASN A 685 18.31 46.52 -8.16
C ASN A 685 17.48 47.17 -7.03
N GLY A 686 16.40 46.52 -6.58
CA GLY A 686 15.46 47.06 -5.59
C GLY A 686 14.48 48.08 -6.16
N THR A 687 14.33 48.14 -7.50
CA THR A 687 13.34 49.01 -8.13
C THR A 687 11.98 48.34 -8.02
N ILE A 688 11.08 48.97 -7.26
CA ILE A 688 9.69 48.51 -7.12
C ILE A 688 8.98 48.66 -8.48
N LEU A 689 8.48 47.53 -8.98
CA LEU A 689 7.78 47.43 -10.26
C LEU A 689 6.25 47.48 -10.08
N ASP A 690 5.76 46.93 -8.97
CA ASP A 690 4.34 46.92 -8.60
C ASP A 690 4.19 46.85 -7.07
N GLU A 691 3.24 47.60 -6.53
CA GLU A 691 2.96 47.74 -5.10
C GLU A 691 1.48 47.50 -4.86
N ASP A 692 1.13 46.61 -3.92
CA ASP A 692 -0.28 46.43 -3.55
C ASP A 692 -0.70 47.48 -2.51
N THR A 693 -1.48 48.46 -2.97
CA THR A 693 -2.05 49.52 -2.11
C THR A 693 -3.42 49.17 -1.54
N THR A 694 -3.99 48.02 -1.92
CA THR A 694 -5.34 47.59 -1.53
C THR A 694 -5.31 46.23 -0.85
N SER A 695 -5.57 46.17 0.46
CA SER A 695 -5.59 44.94 1.27
C SER A 695 -6.61 43.87 0.81
N ARG A 696 -6.40 43.22 -0.33
CA ARG A 696 -7.28 42.16 -0.83
C ARG A 696 -6.88 40.83 -0.22
N SER A 697 -7.65 40.38 0.78
CA SER A 697 -7.33 39.17 1.54
C SER A 697 -7.30 37.90 0.66
N LEU A 698 -6.27 37.07 0.77
CA LEU A 698 -6.22 35.69 0.27
C LEU A 698 -7.16 34.80 1.12
N ARG A 699 -8.46 34.70 0.80
CA ARG A 699 -9.37 33.73 1.47
C ARG A 699 -9.16 32.34 0.87
N LEU A 700 -8.62 31.41 1.65
CA LEU A 700 -8.74 29.97 1.43
C LEU A 700 -9.98 29.52 2.20
N ASN A 701 -11.09 29.25 1.52
CA ASN A 701 -12.29 28.73 2.17
C ASN A 701 -12.03 27.28 2.61
N LEU A 702 -11.98 27.07 3.92
CA LEU A 702 -12.20 25.78 4.53
C LEU A 702 -13.67 25.44 4.36
N ALA A 703 -13.97 24.28 3.78
CA ALA A 703 -15.32 23.74 3.78
C ALA A 703 -15.74 23.43 5.22
N SER A 704 -16.50 24.33 5.84
CA SER A 704 -17.43 23.99 6.90
C SER A 704 -18.83 24.13 6.35
N THR A 705 -19.48 22.98 6.15
CA THR A 705 -20.93 22.87 6.16
C THR A 705 -21.45 23.54 7.41
N ASP A 706 -22.12 24.68 7.28
CA ASP A 706 -23.26 25.05 8.12
C ASP A 706 -24.12 26.03 7.34
N SER A 707 -25.38 25.65 7.23
CA SER A 707 -26.47 26.37 6.60
C SER A 707 -26.82 27.62 7.40
N GLU A 708 -26.69 28.81 6.82
CA GLU A 708 -27.48 29.97 7.25
C GLU A 708 -27.94 30.75 6.02
N SER A 709 -29.26 30.95 6.00
CA SER A 709 -30.10 31.52 4.95
C SER A 709 -29.85 33.01 4.74
N GLU A 710 -29.87 33.41 3.47
CA GLU A 710 -30.05 34.80 3.05
C GLU A 710 -31.46 35.27 3.41
N ASP A 711 -31.57 36.35 4.18
CA ASP A 711 -32.78 37.18 4.26
C ASP A 711 -32.43 38.59 3.77
N GLU A 712 -33.04 39.00 2.64
CA GLU A 712 -33.20 40.40 2.25
C GLU A 712 -34.71 40.71 2.10
N ASP A 713 -35.17 41.62 2.96
CA ASP A 713 -36.23 42.64 2.87
C ASP A 713 -37.54 42.40 2.07
N GLY A 714 -38.66 42.59 2.79
CA GLY A 714 -39.89 43.05 2.15
C GLY A 714 -41.13 43.26 3.02
N TRP A 715 -41.40 44.55 3.35
CA TRP A 715 -42.73 45.19 3.52
C TRP A 715 -43.51 45.10 4.86
N SER A 716 -43.52 46.26 5.55
CA SER A 716 -44.70 47.08 5.92
C SER A 716 -45.79 46.57 6.89
N THR A 717 -45.99 47.40 7.94
CA THR A 717 -47.22 47.71 8.72
C THR A 717 -47.65 46.83 9.91
N ALA A 718 -47.74 47.48 11.08
CA ALA A 718 -48.19 47.07 12.42
C ALA A 718 -49.74 46.82 12.51
N PRO A 719 -50.39 46.51 13.67
CA PRO A 719 -49.90 46.42 15.07
C PRO A 719 -50.45 45.24 15.94
N GLU A 720 -49.96 45.15 17.20
CA GLU A 720 -50.60 44.67 18.48
C GLU A 720 -51.37 43.31 18.47
N GLU A 721 -51.26 42.34 19.39
CA GLU A 721 -51.03 42.27 20.84
C GLU A 721 -50.98 40.73 21.23
N PRO A 722 -51.00 40.26 22.51
CA PRO A 722 -50.07 39.21 23.01
C PRO A 722 -50.69 37.84 23.38
N TRP A 723 -49.83 36.92 23.85
CA TRP A 723 -50.04 35.88 24.89
C TRP A 723 -49.95 34.38 24.52
N LEU A 724 -49.24 33.66 25.41
CA LEU A 724 -49.45 32.29 25.94
C LEU A 724 -48.87 31.05 25.22
N THR A 725 -47.84 30.51 25.87
CA THR A 725 -47.66 29.11 26.34
C THR A 725 -48.29 27.95 25.55
N GLY A 726 -47.43 26.98 25.20
CA GLY A 726 -47.76 25.60 24.86
C GLY A 726 -46.50 24.78 24.67
#